data_AF-A0A0M1LDX9-F1
#
_entry.id   AF-A0A0M1LDX9-F1
#
_cell.length_a   1.000
_cell.length_b   1.000
_cell.length_c   1.000
_cell.angle_alpha   90.00
_cell.angle_beta   90.00
_cell.angle_gamma   90.00
#
_symmetry.space_group_name_H-M   'P 1'
#
loop_
_entity.id
_entity.type
_entity.pdbx_description
1 polymer ?
#
loop_
_entity_poly.entity_id
_entity_poly.type
_entity_poly.pdbx_seq_one_letter_code
_entity_poly.pdbx_strand_id
1 'polypeptide(L)'
;MINIEVNSISDYLHHNFFCSCGKNHKTDLDYVEISEGAIKKIPEYIKRNSYKKIFMVADRNTYKAAGEQVENEFKIANIEISKIVLNEDEVVPNEETIMKIQLAMESNYDLILGVGTGTINDMCKYISYKLKIDYIIVATAPSMDGFASVGAALITNNLKTTYNAHVPTAIIADVDVLAKAPMNMITAGLGDILGKYTCLCDWKIANIVNKEYYCKEIVEMVEKSIKKVVESADKVMLRSKEAISSITEALIGTGIAMSFVGNSRPASGSEHHISHYWEMKFLFEERQPVLHGTKVGIGTVAVIKLYEMLLKEKIDFKNSRKVIEKYDPKAWEEKMIQSYGCAANGVIALEAKTNKNSKNLHEKRIKRIEEHWDEITKVIKDSLPNVKVIEDILLSLNAPINPKQVGVDYEMIKDSILVAKEVRDRYTLLQLLWDLGIADNMAEKIANYFEYEQASYIELNNKSIKDKIEKIKCFVLDMDGTIYLGKHLFDFTNEFLETVKETNREYYFFTNNSSKSQESYIEKLKGMNIIIESKQMMISTHVLIRYLKKNYKGKTVYVVGTQSLLDEFKKSEIELDESNPDIVIIGFDTSLTYEKLEKACNFIRNGKTYFGINPDLNCPMEGNIFIPDCGSIARLIESSTNRYPEFFGKPSHHTLEYIVEETGYKENEIAVVGDRLYTDIAVTQNSDALSILVLSGETTRDDIGKSSIQPDIILNSLADITKLLKN
;
A
#
# COMPACT_ATOMS: atom_id res chain seq x y z
N MET A 1 16.07 44.96 14.45
CA MET A 1 15.34 43.73 14.06
C MET A 1 15.55 43.57 12.58
N ILE A 2 16.37 42.62 12.16
CA ILE A 2 16.53 42.32 10.73
C ILE A 2 15.39 41.37 10.39
N ASN A 3 14.39 41.86 9.67
CA ASN A 3 13.47 40.99 8.92
C ASN A 3 14.31 40.41 7.78
N ILE A 4 14.83 39.21 7.98
CA ILE A 4 15.47 38.48 6.89
C ILE A 4 14.32 37.94 6.03
N GLU A 5 14.12 38.48 4.82
CA GLU A 5 13.39 37.77 3.78
C GLU A 5 14.24 36.54 3.42
N VAL A 6 13.97 35.42 4.09
CA VAL A 6 14.76 34.20 3.93
C VAL A 6 14.39 33.52 2.61
N ASN A 7 15.38 33.41 1.71
CA ASN A 7 15.23 32.84 0.38
C ASN A 7 16.10 31.57 0.19
N SER A 8 17.08 31.31 1.06
CA SER A 8 18.05 30.21 0.92
C SER A 8 18.53 29.63 2.25
N ILE A 9 19.06 28.39 2.25
CA ILE A 9 19.64 27.75 3.44
C ILE A 9 20.77 28.58 4.05
N SER A 10 21.55 29.27 3.20
CA SER A 10 22.66 30.14 3.63
C SER A 10 22.23 31.27 4.56
N ASP A 11 20.99 31.74 4.48
CA ASP A 11 20.47 32.82 5.33
C ASP A 11 20.35 32.39 6.81
N TYR A 12 20.36 31.09 7.08
CA TYR A 12 20.29 30.50 8.42
C TYR A 12 21.66 30.20 9.04
N LEU A 13 22.72 30.17 8.23
CA LEU A 13 24.06 29.80 8.70
C LEU A 13 24.68 30.97 9.48
N HIS A 14 25.44 30.68 10.54
CA HIS A 14 26.18 31.66 11.35
C HIS A 14 25.38 32.80 12.02
N HIS A 15 24.05 32.80 11.96
CA HIS A 15 23.23 33.87 12.49
C HIS A 15 22.42 33.44 13.72
N ASN A 16 22.64 34.14 14.84
CA ASN A 16 21.65 34.21 15.90
C ASN A 16 20.57 35.20 15.46
N PHE A 17 19.34 34.74 15.30
CA PHE A 17 18.22 35.65 15.09
C PHE A 17 17.18 35.50 16.19
N PHE A 18 16.63 36.66 16.59
CA PHE A 18 15.51 36.72 17.51
C PHE A 18 14.22 36.46 16.74
N CYS A 19 13.56 35.35 17.05
CA CYS A 19 12.34 34.92 16.38
C CYS A 19 11.09 35.52 17.04
N SER A 20 10.00 35.70 16.28
CA SER A 20 8.75 36.20 16.84
C SER A 20 8.15 35.26 17.92
N CYS A 21 8.56 33.98 17.90
CA CYS A 21 8.21 32.99 18.94
C CYS A 21 8.87 33.26 20.31
N GLY A 22 9.71 34.29 20.43
CA GLY A 22 10.37 34.70 21.66
C GLY A 22 11.65 33.92 22.00
N LYS A 23 12.12 33.04 21.10
CA LYS A 23 13.40 32.33 21.23
C LYS A 23 14.44 32.87 20.26
N ASN A 24 15.70 32.72 20.65
CA ASN A 24 16.82 32.86 19.72
C ASN A 24 17.10 31.51 19.07
N HIS A 25 17.16 31.49 17.74
CA HIS A 25 17.52 30.31 16.98
C HIS A 25 18.98 30.41 16.53
N LYS A 26 19.71 29.29 16.66
CA LYS A 26 21.11 29.15 16.27
C LYS A 26 21.35 27.75 15.72
N THR A 27 22.22 27.63 14.74
CA THR A 27 22.84 26.37 14.31
C THR A 27 24.36 26.50 14.40
N ASP A 28 25.04 25.41 14.75
CA ASP A 28 26.51 25.31 14.69
C ASP A 28 26.97 24.75 13.32
N LEU A 29 26.04 24.64 12.36
CA LEU A 29 26.35 24.36 10.96
C LEU A 29 26.88 25.62 10.29
N ASP A 30 28.13 25.55 9.82
CA ASP A 30 28.86 26.69 9.27
C ASP A 30 28.73 26.78 7.75
N TYR A 31 28.71 25.64 7.05
CA TYR A 31 28.74 25.63 5.59
C TYR A 31 27.85 24.54 4.99
N VAL A 32 27.06 24.92 4.00
CA VAL A 32 26.25 24.00 3.21
C VAL A 32 26.49 24.29 1.74
N GLU A 33 26.87 23.27 0.99
CA GLU A 33 27.11 23.36 -0.44
C GLU A 33 26.27 22.33 -1.19
N ILE A 34 25.28 22.80 -1.94
CA ILE A 34 24.40 21.97 -2.77
C ILE A 34 24.53 22.47 -4.20
N SER A 35 25.44 21.86 -4.96
CA SER A 35 25.69 22.24 -6.36
C SER A 35 26.37 21.12 -7.14
N GLU A 36 26.42 21.29 -8.45
CA GLU A 36 27.20 20.41 -9.33
C GLU A 36 28.69 20.56 -9.04
N GLY A 37 29.38 19.44 -8.80
CA GLY A 37 30.80 19.46 -8.49
C GLY A 37 31.13 20.01 -7.09
N ALA A 38 30.19 20.02 -6.16
CA ALA A 38 30.37 20.52 -4.78
C ALA A 38 31.61 19.94 -4.07
N ILE A 39 32.00 18.69 -4.37
CA ILE A 39 33.18 18.04 -3.78
C ILE A 39 34.47 18.84 -4.04
N LYS A 40 34.56 19.56 -5.17
CA LYS A 40 35.73 20.40 -5.52
C LYS A 40 35.97 21.56 -4.54
N LYS A 41 34.95 21.94 -3.77
CA LYS A 41 35.02 23.04 -2.78
C LYS A 41 35.53 22.58 -1.42
N ILE A 42 35.63 21.26 -1.18
CA ILE A 42 36.09 20.70 0.10
C ILE A 42 37.48 21.22 0.48
N PRO A 43 38.52 21.17 -0.39
CA PRO A 43 39.86 21.60 0.01
C PRO A 43 39.93 23.08 0.41
N GLU A 44 39.11 23.94 -0.19
CA GLU A 44 39.01 25.36 0.19
C GLU A 44 38.43 25.51 1.59
N TYR A 45 37.34 24.80 1.91
CA TYR A 45 36.74 24.79 3.25
C TYR A 45 37.74 24.29 4.31
N ILE A 46 38.49 23.23 4.01
CA ILE A 46 39.53 22.69 4.89
C ILE A 46 40.61 23.73 5.19
N LYS A 47 41.15 24.38 4.15
CA LYS A 47 42.18 25.41 4.30
C LYS A 47 41.68 26.62 5.09
N ARG A 48 40.45 27.09 4.81
CA ARG A 48 39.83 28.23 5.49
C ARG A 48 39.70 28.01 7.00
N ASN A 49 39.36 26.79 7.42
CA ASN A 49 39.18 26.43 8.83
C ASN A 49 40.44 25.87 9.50
N SER A 50 41.57 25.84 8.79
CA SER A 50 42.88 25.43 9.32
C SER A 50 42.94 23.99 9.86
N TYR A 51 42.09 23.07 9.36
CA TYR A 51 42.18 21.65 9.69
C TYR A 51 43.46 21.04 9.09
N LYS A 52 44.17 20.20 9.85
CA LYS A 52 45.48 19.66 9.49
C LYS A 52 45.52 18.15 9.42
N LYS A 53 44.76 17.44 10.27
CA LYS A 53 44.79 15.97 10.34
C LYS A 53 43.37 15.44 10.23
N ILE A 54 43.05 14.93 9.04
CA ILE A 54 41.69 14.56 8.64
C ILE A 54 41.56 13.04 8.56
N PHE A 55 40.48 12.50 9.14
CA PHE A 55 40.14 11.08 9.07
C PHE A 55 38.86 10.87 8.28
N MET A 56 38.97 10.27 7.10
CA MET A 56 37.83 9.96 6.24
C MET A 56 37.20 8.60 6.59
N VAL A 57 35.88 8.57 6.71
CA VAL A 57 35.10 7.35 6.94
C VAL A 57 34.14 7.16 5.78
N ALA A 58 34.21 6.00 5.13
CA ALA A 58 33.31 5.60 4.05
C ALA A 58 33.03 4.10 4.12
N ASP A 59 32.01 3.63 3.41
CA ASP A 59 31.86 2.21 3.07
C ASP A 59 32.25 1.98 1.61
N ARG A 60 32.34 0.72 1.19
CA ARG A 60 32.71 0.37 -0.20
C ARG A 60 31.84 1.04 -1.26
N ASN A 61 30.55 1.24 -1.00
CA ASN A 61 29.60 1.81 -1.94
C ASN A 61 29.74 3.33 -1.98
N THR A 62 29.81 3.98 -0.82
CA THR A 62 29.94 5.44 -0.72
C THR A 62 31.33 5.94 -1.11
N TYR A 63 32.36 5.13 -0.86
CA TYR A 63 33.71 5.41 -1.34
C TYR A 63 33.77 5.38 -2.87
N LYS A 64 33.12 4.40 -3.50
CA LYS A 64 32.97 4.37 -4.97
C LYS A 64 32.09 5.50 -5.49
N ALA A 65 31.05 5.89 -4.75
CA ALA A 65 30.12 6.95 -5.16
C ALA A 65 30.76 8.34 -5.14
N ALA A 66 31.57 8.64 -4.11
CA ALA A 66 32.19 9.96 -3.92
C ALA A 66 33.58 9.94 -3.28
N GLY A 67 33.93 8.93 -2.48
CA GLY A 67 35.19 8.91 -1.72
C GLY A 67 36.45 8.95 -2.58
N GLU A 68 36.46 8.27 -3.73
CA GLU A 68 37.56 8.36 -4.70
C GLU A 68 37.73 9.78 -5.25
N GLN A 69 36.63 10.46 -5.56
CA GLN A 69 36.64 11.85 -6.03
C GLN A 69 37.14 12.79 -4.93
N VAL A 70 36.65 12.63 -3.70
CA VAL A 70 37.11 13.38 -2.53
C VAL A 70 38.62 13.23 -2.36
N GLU A 71 39.13 12.00 -2.34
CA GLU A 71 40.57 11.75 -2.20
C GLU A 71 41.40 12.36 -3.34
N ASN A 72 40.88 12.35 -4.56
CA ASN A 72 41.55 13.00 -5.70
C ASN A 72 41.63 14.52 -5.54
N GLU A 73 40.57 15.18 -5.06
CA GLU A 73 40.60 16.63 -4.77
C GLU A 73 41.58 16.97 -3.64
N PHE A 74 41.68 16.12 -2.61
CA PHE A 74 42.70 16.27 -1.55
C PHE A 74 44.13 16.12 -2.10
N LYS A 75 44.38 15.15 -2.98
CA LYS A 75 45.68 14.97 -3.67
C LYS A 75 46.05 16.19 -4.50
N ILE A 76 45.12 16.72 -5.30
CA ILE A 76 45.33 17.93 -6.12
C ILE A 76 45.67 19.13 -5.23
N ALA A 77 44.99 19.26 -4.08
CA ALA A 77 45.21 20.34 -3.13
C ALA A 77 46.46 20.17 -2.24
N ASN A 78 47.19 19.06 -2.38
CA ASN A 78 48.33 18.65 -1.56
C ASN A 78 48.02 18.62 -0.06
N ILE A 79 46.88 18.00 0.30
CA ILE A 79 46.44 17.79 1.67
C ILE A 79 46.43 16.28 1.94
N GLU A 80 47.10 15.86 3.01
CA GLU A 80 47.15 14.46 3.42
C GLU A 80 45.90 14.09 4.24
N ILE A 81 45.33 12.91 3.95
CA ILE A 81 44.18 12.38 4.68
C ILE A 81 44.42 10.91 5.04
N SER A 82 44.00 10.52 6.25
CA SER A 82 43.87 9.12 6.63
C SER A 82 42.46 8.65 6.34
N LYS A 83 42.24 7.34 6.14
CA LYS A 83 40.91 6.82 5.85
C LYS A 83 40.67 5.41 6.37
N ILE A 84 39.40 5.11 6.59
CA ILE A 84 38.87 3.75 6.67
C ILE A 84 37.75 3.59 5.63
N VAL A 85 37.82 2.49 4.87
CA VAL A 85 36.74 2.04 3.99
C VAL A 85 36.20 0.74 4.58
N LEU A 86 34.97 0.78 5.09
CA LEU A 86 34.27 -0.37 5.63
C LEU A 86 33.91 -1.32 4.48
N ASN A 87 34.31 -2.58 4.61
CA ASN A 87 34.24 -3.58 3.54
C ASN A 87 33.02 -4.49 3.64
N GLU A 88 32.22 -4.35 4.69
CA GLU A 88 30.98 -5.09 4.90
C GLU A 88 29.98 -4.84 3.76
N ASP A 89 29.18 -5.87 3.42
CA ASP A 89 28.16 -5.75 2.37
C ASP A 89 27.11 -4.70 2.70
N GLU A 90 26.70 -4.69 3.97
CA GLU A 90 25.81 -3.73 4.59
C GLU A 90 26.44 -3.28 5.91
N VAL A 91 26.72 -1.98 6.02
CA VAL A 91 27.28 -1.40 7.23
C VAL A 91 26.16 -1.15 8.22
N VAL A 92 26.31 -1.68 9.42
CA VAL A 92 25.36 -1.53 10.52
C VAL A 92 25.95 -0.56 11.57
N PRO A 93 25.22 0.48 12.01
CA PRO A 93 25.72 1.46 12.99
C PRO A 93 25.71 0.90 14.43
N ASN A 94 26.40 -0.21 14.67
CA ASN A 94 26.47 -0.90 15.97
C ASN A 94 27.77 -0.63 16.73
N GLU A 95 27.87 -1.12 17.97
CA GLU A 95 29.06 -0.94 18.81
C GLU A 95 30.33 -1.49 18.15
N GLU A 96 30.21 -2.62 17.45
CA GLU A 96 31.33 -3.25 16.73
C GLU A 96 31.90 -2.31 15.66
N THR A 97 31.05 -1.75 14.81
CA THR A 97 31.46 -0.89 13.71
C THR A 97 32.02 0.44 14.22
N ILE A 98 31.42 1.02 15.26
CA ILE A 98 31.98 2.21 15.93
C ILE A 98 33.40 1.91 16.45
N MET A 99 33.59 0.76 17.10
CA MET A 99 34.90 0.36 17.62
C MET A 99 35.92 0.12 16.49
N LYS A 100 35.51 -0.48 15.37
CA LYS A 100 36.36 -0.63 14.17
C LYS A 100 36.87 0.72 13.66
N ILE A 101 35.98 1.71 13.54
CA ILE A 101 36.35 3.06 13.11
C ILE A 101 37.34 3.67 14.11
N GLN A 102 37.03 3.61 15.41
CA GLN A 102 37.90 4.17 16.45
C GLN A 102 39.28 3.51 16.52
N LEU A 103 39.38 2.19 16.31
CA LEU A 103 40.66 1.47 16.27
C LEU A 103 41.52 1.84 15.07
N ALA A 104 40.91 2.21 13.94
CA ALA A 104 41.63 2.69 12.77
C ALA A 104 42.10 4.14 12.91
N MET A 105 41.56 4.90 13.87
CA MET A 105 42.03 6.25 14.17
C MET A 105 43.29 6.20 15.05
N GLU A 106 44.39 6.73 14.52
CA GLU A 106 45.52 7.24 15.31
C GLU A 106 45.13 8.45 16.22
N SER A 107 46.12 9.02 16.92
CA SER A 107 45.95 10.22 17.74
C SER A 107 45.98 11.54 16.92
N ASN A 108 45.40 12.59 17.50
CA ASN A 108 45.49 13.99 17.05
C ASN A 108 44.77 14.35 15.74
N TYR A 109 43.69 13.66 15.37
CA TYR A 109 42.80 14.16 14.31
C TYR A 109 42.03 15.39 14.78
N ASP A 110 41.91 16.40 13.91
CA ASP A 110 41.13 17.61 14.16
C ASP A 110 39.82 17.65 13.35
N LEU A 111 39.63 16.72 12.41
CA LEU A 111 38.41 16.60 11.61
C LEU A 111 38.08 15.15 11.24
N ILE A 112 36.82 14.76 11.42
CA ILE A 112 36.23 13.58 10.74
C ILE A 112 35.54 14.01 9.44
N LEU A 113 35.82 13.31 8.35
CA LEU A 113 35.17 13.50 7.06
C LEU A 113 34.35 12.25 6.73
N GLY A 114 33.04 12.31 6.94
CA GLY A 114 32.15 11.23 6.50
C GLY A 114 31.90 11.32 4.99
N VAL A 115 31.97 10.21 4.27
CA VAL A 115 31.46 10.10 2.90
C VAL A 115 30.33 9.08 2.90
N GLY A 116 29.09 9.56 2.84
CA GLY A 116 27.91 8.72 2.93
C GLY A 116 26.67 9.48 3.40
N THR A 117 25.59 8.73 3.59
CA THR A 117 24.31 9.22 4.14
C THR A 117 23.82 8.27 5.24
N GLY A 118 22.96 8.74 6.15
CA GLY A 118 22.30 7.89 7.14
C GLY A 118 23.29 7.24 8.10
N THR A 119 23.55 5.94 7.93
CA THR A 119 24.47 5.14 8.76
C THR A 119 25.86 5.77 8.93
N ILE A 120 26.53 6.13 7.83
CA ILE A 120 27.87 6.75 7.91
C ILE A 120 27.80 8.10 8.63
N ASN A 121 26.78 8.91 8.34
CA ASN A 121 26.56 10.19 8.99
C ASN A 121 26.35 10.04 10.50
N ASP A 122 25.50 9.11 10.93
CA ASP A 122 25.19 8.88 12.35
C ASP A 122 26.41 8.36 13.12
N MET A 123 27.21 7.47 12.53
CA MET A 123 28.46 6.99 13.15
C MET A 123 29.51 8.10 13.26
N CYS A 124 29.75 8.84 12.18
CA CYS A 124 30.70 9.97 12.19
C CYS A 124 30.30 11.02 13.21
N LYS A 125 29.02 11.41 13.20
CA LYS A 125 28.43 12.36 14.15
C LYS A 125 28.62 11.92 15.60
N TYR A 126 28.36 10.64 15.90
CA TYR A 126 28.50 10.11 17.25
C TYR A 126 29.97 10.10 17.71
N ILE A 127 30.88 9.60 16.87
CA ILE A 127 32.31 9.53 17.20
C ILE A 127 32.87 10.94 17.39
N SER A 128 32.53 11.86 16.48
CA SER A 128 32.93 13.27 16.52
C SER A 128 32.51 13.92 17.84
N TYR A 129 31.26 13.72 18.26
CA TYR A 129 30.73 14.23 19.52
C TYR A 129 31.46 13.66 20.74
N LYS A 130 31.75 12.35 20.75
CA LYS A 130 32.46 11.69 21.86
C LYS A 130 33.90 12.14 21.97
N LEU A 131 34.57 12.36 20.85
CA LEU A 131 35.97 12.78 20.79
C LEU A 131 36.14 14.31 20.89
N LYS A 132 35.04 15.08 20.81
CA LYS A 132 35.06 16.55 20.76
C LYS A 132 35.92 17.10 19.62
N ILE A 133 35.82 16.46 18.47
CA ILE A 133 36.42 16.89 17.21
C ILE A 133 35.31 17.34 16.28
N ASP A 134 35.63 18.16 15.29
CA ASP A 134 34.65 18.58 14.29
C ASP A 134 34.42 17.47 13.26
N TYR A 135 33.26 17.49 12.60
CA TYR A 135 33.03 16.66 11.44
C TYR A 135 32.32 17.39 10.31
N ILE A 136 32.63 16.96 9.09
CA ILE A 136 31.88 17.30 7.89
C ILE A 136 31.33 16.03 7.24
N ILE A 137 30.26 16.18 6.47
CA ILE A 137 29.64 15.07 5.74
C ILE A 137 29.55 15.39 4.25
N VAL A 138 30.01 14.45 3.43
CA VAL A 138 29.79 14.41 1.98
C VAL A 138 28.62 13.48 1.72
N ALA A 139 27.44 14.05 1.48
CA ALA A 139 26.20 13.32 1.26
C ALA A 139 26.25 12.59 -0.10
N THR A 140 25.98 11.28 -0.10
CA THR A 140 26.00 10.46 -1.33
C THR A 140 24.61 10.04 -1.80
N ALA A 141 23.58 10.25 -0.99
CA ALA A 141 22.18 10.03 -1.35
C ALA A 141 21.25 10.97 -0.54
N PRO A 142 20.13 11.44 -1.10
CA PRO A 142 19.15 12.24 -0.36
C PRO A 142 18.06 11.35 0.24
N SER A 143 18.35 10.64 1.36
CA SER A 143 17.46 9.59 1.87
C SER A 143 16.82 9.83 3.25
N MET A 144 17.28 10.83 4.01
CA MET A 144 16.80 11.16 5.36
C MET A 144 17.24 12.56 5.79
N ASP A 145 16.52 13.17 6.73
CA ASP A 145 16.73 14.54 7.22
C ASP A 145 17.76 14.69 8.36
N GLY A 146 18.45 13.61 8.70
CA GLY A 146 19.41 13.57 9.81
C GLY A 146 20.76 14.24 9.55
N PHE A 147 20.99 14.88 8.39
CA PHE A 147 22.26 15.55 8.09
C PHE A 147 22.56 16.68 9.08
N ALA A 148 21.60 17.59 9.30
CA ALA A 148 21.77 18.77 10.15
C ALA A 148 21.10 18.60 11.53
N SER A 149 20.88 17.37 11.98
CA SER A 149 20.20 17.07 13.25
C SER A 149 21.18 16.75 14.39
N VAL A 150 20.77 17.01 15.64
CA VAL A 150 21.54 16.72 16.86
C VAL A 150 21.42 15.27 17.34
N GLY A 151 20.69 14.41 16.63
CA GLY A 151 20.54 12.99 16.98
C GLY A 151 21.41 12.09 16.10
N ALA A 152 22.01 11.06 16.70
CA ALA A 152 22.66 9.96 15.98
C ALA A 152 21.95 8.64 16.31
N ALA A 153 21.41 7.97 15.30
CA ALA A 153 20.74 6.68 15.48
C ALA A 153 21.73 5.52 15.35
N LEU A 154 21.97 4.82 16.45
CA LEU A 154 22.86 3.65 16.53
C LEU A 154 22.09 2.42 16.97
N ILE A 155 22.62 1.22 16.72
CA ILE A 155 22.11 -0.02 17.30
C ILE A 155 22.99 -0.36 18.50
N THR A 156 22.38 -0.43 19.68
CA THR A 156 23.08 -0.80 20.91
C THR A 156 22.31 -1.83 21.70
N ASN A 157 22.96 -2.91 22.12
CA ASN A 157 22.29 -4.09 22.72
C ASN A 157 21.10 -4.58 21.89
N ASN A 158 21.26 -4.67 20.56
CA ASN A 158 20.21 -5.03 19.59
C ASN A 158 19.00 -4.08 19.54
N LEU A 159 19.13 -2.86 20.09
CA LEU A 159 18.09 -1.84 20.08
C LEU A 159 18.55 -0.58 19.37
N LYS A 160 17.75 -0.10 18.42
CA LYS A 160 18.02 1.18 17.77
C LYS A 160 17.78 2.32 18.77
N THR A 161 18.86 2.98 19.17
CA THR A 161 18.90 4.02 20.19
C THR A 161 19.38 5.33 19.57
N THR A 162 18.66 6.42 19.82
CA THR A 162 19.09 7.76 19.40
C THR A 162 19.90 8.42 20.50
N TYR A 163 21.16 8.76 20.21
CA TYR A 163 22.05 9.48 21.11
C TYR A 163 22.07 10.97 20.77
N ASN A 164 22.09 11.82 21.79
CA ASN A 164 22.36 13.24 21.60
C ASN A 164 23.82 13.43 21.16
N ALA A 165 24.01 14.23 20.11
CA ALA A 165 25.27 14.58 19.49
C ALA A 165 25.25 16.06 19.05
N HIS A 166 26.18 16.46 18.19
CA HIS A 166 26.25 17.79 17.57
C HIS A 166 25.96 17.72 16.06
N VAL A 167 25.65 18.88 15.46
CA VAL A 167 25.49 19.03 14.00
C VAL A 167 26.86 19.05 13.31
N PRO A 168 26.96 18.77 12.00
CA PRO A 168 28.23 18.89 11.28
C PRO A 168 28.61 20.37 11.14
N THR A 169 29.91 20.64 11.03
CA THR A 169 30.38 21.99 10.68
C THR A 169 30.16 22.28 9.20
N ALA A 170 30.19 21.26 8.33
CA ALA A 170 29.78 21.41 6.94
C ALA A 170 29.05 20.19 6.34
N ILE A 171 28.14 20.48 5.41
CA ILE A 171 27.45 19.50 4.57
C ILE A 171 27.78 19.79 3.10
N ILE A 172 28.33 18.79 2.41
CA ILE A 172 28.69 18.85 1.01
C ILE A 172 27.81 17.87 0.24
N ALA A 173 26.97 18.40 -0.64
CA ALA A 173 25.95 17.69 -1.37
C ALA A 173 26.17 17.90 -2.88
N ASP A 174 27.02 17.06 -3.47
CA ASP A 174 27.31 17.12 -4.90
C ASP A 174 26.15 16.54 -5.70
N VAL A 175 25.47 17.39 -6.46
CA VAL A 175 24.25 17.02 -7.19
C VAL A 175 24.54 15.94 -8.24
N ASP A 176 25.77 15.90 -8.79
CA ASP A 176 26.16 14.86 -9.76
C ASP A 176 26.32 13.48 -9.11
N VAL A 177 26.63 13.44 -7.82
CA VAL A 177 26.67 12.21 -7.01
C VAL A 177 25.26 11.83 -6.58
N LEU A 178 24.52 12.76 -5.99
CA LEU A 178 23.18 12.54 -5.46
C LEU A 178 22.21 12.05 -6.55
N ALA A 179 22.29 12.61 -7.76
CA ALA A 179 21.45 12.20 -8.88
C ALA A 179 21.73 10.77 -9.36
N LYS A 180 22.85 10.15 -8.97
CA LYS A 180 23.19 8.74 -9.29
C LYS A 180 22.81 7.78 -8.17
N ALA A 181 22.33 8.27 -7.02
CA ALA A 181 21.93 7.42 -5.91
C ALA A 181 20.85 6.40 -6.31
N PRO A 182 20.77 5.23 -5.64
CA PRO A 182 19.68 4.28 -5.86
C PRO A 182 18.30 4.95 -5.76
N MET A 183 17.39 4.62 -6.68
CA MET A 183 16.10 5.34 -6.78
C MET A 183 15.27 5.19 -5.50
N ASN A 184 15.29 4.02 -4.87
CA ASN A 184 14.63 3.78 -3.59
C ASN A 184 15.16 4.68 -2.45
N MET A 185 16.42 5.12 -2.49
CA MET A 185 16.96 6.07 -1.51
C MET A 185 16.47 7.48 -1.77
N ILE A 186 16.37 7.90 -3.04
CA ILE A 186 15.83 9.21 -3.43
C ILE A 186 14.35 9.30 -3.04
N THR A 187 13.56 8.27 -3.38
CA THR A 187 12.13 8.22 -3.04
C THR A 187 11.89 8.09 -1.54
N ALA A 188 12.80 7.43 -0.81
CA ALA A 188 12.77 7.45 0.66
C ALA A 188 12.93 8.89 1.19
N GLY A 189 13.90 9.67 0.72
CA GLY A 189 14.05 11.05 1.15
C GLY A 189 12.83 11.92 0.84
N LEU A 190 12.23 11.73 -0.34
CA LEU A 190 10.97 12.39 -0.67
C LEU A 190 9.84 11.98 0.30
N GLY A 191 9.71 10.68 0.59
CA GLY A 191 8.73 10.16 1.56
C GLY A 191 8.91 10.75 2.97
N ASP A 192 10.16 10.95 3.40
CA ASP A 192 10.49 11.61 4.66
C ASP A 192 10.00 13.07 4.68
N ILE A 193 10.20 13.81 3.57
CA ILE A 193 9.69 15.19 3.42
C ILE A 193 8.16 15.25 3.38
N LEU A 194 7.49 14.31 2.70
CA LEU A 194 6.01 14.28 2.68
C LEU A 194 5.44 14.09 4.10
N GLY A 195 6.14 13.35 4.96
CA GLY A 195 5.76 13.20 6.37
C GLY A 195 5.73 14.50 7.18
N LYS A 196 6.28 15.60 6.63
CA LYS A 196 6.28 16.86 7.36
C LYS A 196 4.91 17.53 7.36
N TYR A 197 4.02 17.21 6.41
CA TYR A 197 2.61 17.63 6.47
C TYR A 197 1.96 17.20 7.79
N THR A 198 2.12 15.93 8.16
CA THR A 198 1.47 15.35 9.33
C THR A 198 2.16 15.76 10.62
N CYS A 199 3.49 15.83 10.67
CA CYS A 199 4.17 16.22 11.90
C CYS A 199 3.93 17.68 12.31
N LEU A 200 3.81 18.60 11.33
CA LEU A 200 3.48 20.01 11.59
C LEU A 200 2.03 20.15 12.09
N CYS A 201 1.10 19.38 11.51
CA CYS A 201 -0.29 19.30 11.98
C CYS A 201 -0.35 18.78 13.42
N ASP A 202 0.33 17.67 13.71
CA ASP A 202 0.48 17.10 15.05
C ASP A 202 1.03 18.11 16.05
N TRP A 203 2.06 18.86 15.64
CA TRP A 203 2.70 19.85 16.50
C TRP A 203 1.75 21.02 16.82
N LYS A 204 0.97 21.47 15.84
CA LYS A 204 -0.04 22.52 16.05
C LYS A 204 -1.15 22.03 16.99
N ILE A 205 -1.63 20.80 16.81
CA ILE A 205 -2.63 20.20 17.70
C ILE A 205 -2.09 20.05 19.12
N ALA A 206 -0.83 19.65 19.29
CA ALA A 206 -0.20 19.57 20.60
C ALA A 206 -0.05 20.94 21.28
N ASN A 207 0.21 22.00 20.51
CA ASN A 207 0.21 23.37 21.03
C ASN A 207 -1.19 23.78 21.52
N ILE A 208 -2.25 23.40 20.79
CA ILE A 208 -3.63 23.59 21.24
C ILE A 208 -3.81 22.78 22.54
N VAL A 209 -3.76 21.46 22.49
CA VAL A 209 -4.16 20.59 23.62
C VAL A 209 -3.27 20.77 24.86
N ASN A 210 -1.94 20.77 24.70
CA ASN A 210 -0.98 20.73 25.81
C ASN A 210 -0.24 22.06 26.03
N LYS A 211 -0.48 23.10 25.22
CA LYS A 211 0.31 24.34 25.23
C LYS A 211 1.80 24.09 24.98
N GLU A 212 2.11 23.06 24.20
CA GLU A 212 3.49 22.79 23.79
C GLU A 212 4.06 23.96 23.00
N TYR A 213 5.37 24.23 23.14
CA TYR A 213 6.06 25.26 22.37
C TYR A 213 5.82 25.06 20.87
N TYR A 214 5.53 26.14 20.14
CA TYR A 214 5.27 26.14 18.69
C TYR A 214 5.88 27.39 18.07
N CYS A 215 6.50 27.26 16.89
CA CYS A 215 7.18 28.35 16.20
C CYS A 215 6.67 28.48 14.78
N LYS A 216 6.00 29.59 14.46
CA LYS A 216 5.37 29.81 13.16
C LYS A 216 6.42 29.92 12.04
N GLU A 217 7.52 30.61 12.29
CA GLU A 217 8.59 30.81 11.31
C GLU A 217 9.27 29.50 10.90
N ILE A 218 9.47 28.60 11.87
CA ILE A 218 10.04 27.27 11.60
C ILE A 218 9.04 26.41 10.82
N VAL A 219 7.76 26.50 11.14
CA VAL A 219 6.70 25.81 10.39
C VAL A 219 6.69 26.30 8.94
N GLU A 220 6.68 27.62 8.71
CA GLU A 220 6.71 28.22 7.37
C GLU A 220 7.98 27.81 6.59
N MET A 221 9.13 27.67 7.27
CA MET A 221 10.37 27.18 6.67
C MET A 221 10.23 25.73 6.16
N VAL A 222 9.61 24.86 6.96
CA VAL A 222 9.40 23.44 6.57
C VAL A 222 8.31 23.34 5.50
N GLU A 223 7.22 24.12 5.59
CA GLU A 223 6.16 24.16 4.56
C GLU A 223 6.69 24.59 3.18
N LYS A 224 7.58 25.59 3.13
CA LYS A 224 8.28 25.97 1.89
C LYS A 224 9.09 24.82 1.30
N SER A 225 9.75 24.05 2.17
CA SER A 225 10.56 22.88 1.78
C SER A 225 9.68 21.78 1.18
N ILE A 226 8.55 21.48 1.82
CA ILE A 226 7.56 20.51 1.32
C ILE A 226 7.06 20.96 -0.06
N LYS A 227 6.64 22.22 -0.20
CA LYS A 227 6.11 22.76 -1.45
C LYS A 227 7.09 22.61 -2.62
N LYS A 228 8.36 22.97 -2.40
CA LYS A 228 9.40 22.86 -3.44
C LYS A 228 9.63 21.41 -3.90
N VAL A 229 9.57 20.46 -2.97
CA VAL A 229 9.69 19.02 -3.29
C VAL A 229 8.49 18.53 -4.07
N VAL A 230 7.27 18.87 -3.65
CA VAL A 230 6.03 18.47 -4.34
C VAL A 230 5.97 19.03 -5.76
N GLU A 231 6.34 20.30 -5.96
CA GLU A 231 6.35 20.96 -7.28
C GLU A 231 7.37 20.37 -8.27
N SER A 232 8.35 19.60 -7.79
CA SER A 232 9.39 18.97 -8.62
C SER A 232 9.35 17.44 -8.60
N ALA A 233 8.33 16.84 -7.97
CA ALA A 233 8.25 15.40 -7.76
C ALA A 233 8.17 14.61 -9.09
N ASP A 234 7.45 15.11 -10.08
CA ASP A 234 7.32 14.52 -11.43
C ASP A 234 8.67 14.37 -12.17
N LYS A 235 9.63 15.25 -11.85
CA LYS A 235 10.98 15.25 -12.43
C LYS A 235 11.95 14.29 -11.73
N VAL A 236 11.55 13.64 -10.63
CA VAL A 236 12.42 12.73 -9.85
C VAL A 236 12.75 11.46 -10.63
N MET A 237 11.79 10.88 -11.36
CA MET A 237 12.03 9.69 -12.20
C MET A 237 13.06 9.95 -13.31
N LEU A 238 13.17 11.21 -13.76
CA LEU A 238 14.17 11.67 -14.72
C LEU A 238 15.53 11.95 -14.09
N ARG A 239 15.67 11.80 -12.77
CA ARG A 239 16.86 12.16 -11.98
C ARG A 239 17.28 13.62 -12.23
N SER A 240 16.30 14.51 -12.43
CA SER A 240 16.56 15.92 -12.69
C SER A 240 17.34 16.54 -11.54
N LYS A 241 18.44 17.24 -11.86
CA LYS A 241 19.28 17.93 -10.88
C LYS A 241 18.49 18.91 -10.01
N GLU A 242 17.49 19.57 -10.58
CA GLU A 242 16.57 20.46 -9.87
C GLU A 242 15.78 19.73 -8.78
N ALA A 243 15.19 18.58 -9.12
CA ALA A 243 14.38 17.79 -8.20
C ALA A 243 15.24 17.10 -7.11
N ILE A 244 16.43 16.64 -7.48
CA ILE A 244 17.37 16.07 -6.51
C ILE A 244 17.87 17.15 -5.54
N SER A 245 18.14 18.36 -6.03
CA SER A 245 18.53 19.49 -5.20
C SER A 245 17.40 19.92 -4.27
N SER A 246 16.15 19.98 -4.75
CA SER A 246 14.99 20.35 -3.92
C SER A 246 14.78 19.39 -2.76
N ILE A 247 14.86 18.07 -2.99
CA ILE A 247 14.78 17.05 -1.94
C ILE A 247 15.93 17.23 -0.94
N THR A 248 17.15 17.39 -1.43
CA THR A 248 18.34 17.52 -0.58
C THR A 248 18.29 18.78 0.29
N GLU A 249 17.92 19.91 -0.30
CA GLU A 249 17.71 21.17 0.40
C GLU A 249 16.63 21.04 1.48
N ALA A 250 15.50 20.39 1.16
CA ALA A 250 14.41 20.19 2.10
C ALA A 250 14.83 19.31 3.29
N LEU A 251 15.62 18.25 3.06
CA LEU A 251 16.12 17.37 4.10
C LEU A 251 17.10 18.11 5.03
N ILE A 252 18.04 18.88 4.47
CA ILE A 252 18.98 19.69 5.25
C ILE A 252 18.24 20.80 6.01
N GLY A 253 17.32 21.50 5.35
CA GLY A 253 16.50 22.55 5.96
C GLY A 253 15.67 22.03 7.13
N THR A 254 15.09 20.84 6.99
CA THR A 254 14.36 20.20 8.10
C THR A 254 15.30 19.83 9.26
N GLY A 255 16.52 19.36 8.96
CA GLY A 255 17.55 19.13 9.97
C GLY A 255 17.88 20.41 10.77
N ILE A 256 18.06 21.54 10.08
CA ILE A 256 18.29 22.85 10.71
C ILE A 256 17.08 23.26 11.57
N ALA A 257 15.86 23.03 11.08
CA ALA A 257 14.64 23.28 11.85
C ALA A 257 14.62 22.49 13.18
N MET A 258 15.03 21.21 13.16
CA MET A 258 15.15 20.42 14.39
C MET A 258 16.19 21.01 15.35
N SER A 259 17.34 21.48 14.83
CA SER A 259 18.36 22.16 15.63
C SER A 259 17.81 23.42 16.30
N PHE A 260 17.06 24.25 15.56
CA PHE A 260 16.45 25.49 16.07
C PHE A 260 15.42 25.25 17.18
N VAL A 261 14.65 24.17 17.08
CA VAL A 261 13.67 23.79 18.11
C VAL A 261 14.35 23.09 19.30
N GLY A 262 15.51 22.45 19.08
CA GLY A 262 16.22 21.63 20.05
C GLY A 262 15.63 20.22 20.21
N ASN A 263 14.70 19.82 19.35
CA ASN A 263 14.16 18.48 19.26
C ASN A 263 13.50 18.24 17.89
N SER A 264 13.11 16.99 17.60
CA SER A 264 12.59 16.59 16.29
C SER A 264 11.14 17.01 15.96
N ARG A 265 10.50 17.91 16.72
CA ARG A 265 9.10 18.34 16.48
C ARG A 265 8.78 18.78 15.06
N PRO A 266 9.59 19.64 14.40
CA PRO A 266 9.29 20.09 13.04
C PRO A 266 9.52 19.00 11.98
N ALA A 267 9.99 17.82 12.38
CA ALA A 267 10.37 16.74 11.49
C ALA A 267 9.63 15.42 11.76
N SER A 268 9.04 15.23 12.94
CA SER A 268 8.62 13.92 13.42
C SER A 268 7.39 13.98 14.31
N GLY A 269 6.32 13.32 13.87
CA GLY A 269 5.03 13.12 14.52
C GLY A 269 4.56 11.67 14.43
N SER A 270 3.26 11.48 14.19
CA SER A 270 2.59 10.17 14.15
C SER A 270 3.19 9.23 13.10
N GLU A 271 3.52 9.76 11.91
CA GLU A 271 4.08 8.99 10.81
C GLU A 271 5.45 8.37 11.18
N HIS A 272 6.27 9.11 11.93
CA HIS A 272 7.54 8.61 12.47
C HIS A 272 7.32 7.62 13.62
N HIS A 273 6.32 7.84 14.48
CA HIS A 273 6.01 6.89 15.54
C HIS A 273 5.65 5.52 14.95
N ILE A 274 4.75 5.49 13.96
CA ILE A 274 4.39 4.28 13.20
C ILE A 274 5.63 3.66 12.56
N SER A 275 6.45 4.47 11.87
CA SER A 275 7.69 4.00 11.26
C SER A 275 8.66 3.39 12.26
N HIS A 276 8.81 3.96 13.46
CA HIS A 276 9.71 3.45 14.50
C HIS A 276 9.19 2.15 15.11
N TYR A 277 7.88 2.02 15.27
CA TYR A 277 7.25 0.77 15.70
C TYR A 277 7.56 -0.37 14.71
N TRP A 278 7.32 -0.16 13.40
CA TRP A 278 7.64 -1.17 12.39
C TRP A 278 9.14 -1.47 12.33
N GLU A 279 9.98 -0.45 12.44
CA GLU A 279 11.43 -0.64 12.48
C GLU A 279 11.88 -1.54 13.64
N MET A 280 11.33 -1.35 14.84
CA MET A 280 11.61 -2.22 15.98
C MET A 280 11.09 -3.64 15.75
N LYS A 281 9.88 -3.81 15.22
CA LYS A 281 9.34 -5.14 14.87
C LYS A 281 10.24 -5.89 13.89
N PHE A 282 10.67 -5.22 12.82
CA PHE A 282 11.58 -5.80 11.83
C PHE A 282 12.91 -6.22 12.47
N LEU A 283 13.45 -5.42 13.39
CA LEU A 283 14.66 -5.78 14.14
C LEU A 283 14.44 -7.01 15.03
N PHE A 284 13.31 -7.11 15.74
CA PHE A 284 13.01 -8.26 16.60
C PHE A 284 12.82 -9.56 15.82
N GLU A 285 12.39 -9.45 14.56
CA GLU A 285 12.15 -10.57 13.66
C GLU A 285 13.34 -10.83 12.72
N GLU A 286 14.48 -10.19 12.96
CA GLU A 286 15.72 -10.31 12.16
C GLU A 286 15.50 -10.08 10.65
N ARG A 287 14.54 -9.21 10.31
CA ARG A 287 14.23 -8.86 8.92
C ARG A 287 15.21 -7.81 8.39
N GLN A 288 15.38 -7.84 7.08
CA GLN A 288 16.13 -6.82 6.35
C GLN A 288 15.56 -5.41 6.60
N PRO A 289 16.41 -4.40 6.88
CA PRO A 289 15.95 -3.07 7.22
C PRO A 289 15.33 -2.37 6.02
N VAL A 290 14.09 -1.92 6.19
CA VAL A 290 13.43 -1.02 5.23
C VAL A 290 13.92 0.41 5.48
N LEU A 291 14.24 1.16 4.42
CA LEU A 291 14.68 2.55 4.50
C LEU A 291 13.72 3.40 5.33
N HIS A 292 14.27 4.29 6.15
CA HIS A 292 13.51 5.13 7.07
C HIS A 292 12.42 5.93 6.35
N GLY A 293 12.80 6.71 5.36
CA GLY A 293 11.88 7.56 4.61
C GLY A 293 10.79 6.80 3.83
N THR A 294 11.05 5.55 3.44
CA THR A 294 10.01 4.68 2.85
C THR A 294 8.92 4.35 3.87
N LYS A 295 9.30 3.95 5.09
CA LYS A 295 8.34 3.69 6.18
C LYS A 295 7.59 4.97 6.56
N VAL A 296 8.28 6.11 6.62
CA VAL A 296 7.67 7.42 6.91
C VAL A 296 6.66 7.82 5.82
N GLY A 297 6.98 7.60 4.55
CA GLY A 297 6.05 7.87 3.43
C GLY A 297 4.74 7.07 3.54
N ILE A 298 4.83 5.76 3.83
CA ILE A 298 3.65 4.92 4.09
C ILE A 298 2.92 5.40 5.37
N GLY A 299 3.66 5.74 6.43
CA GLY A 299 3.10 6.31 7.65
C GLY A 299 2.33 7.60 7.41
N THR A 300 2.78 8.42 6.46
CA THR A 300 2.13 9.68 6.08
C THR A 300 0.76 9.41 5.43
N VAL A 301 0.69 8.43 4.52
CA VAL A 301 -0.57 7.96 3.93
C VAL A 301 -1.53 7.50 5.03
N ALA A 302 -1.05 6.68 5.98
CA ALA A 302 -1.86 6.19 7.09
C ALA A 302 -2.41 7.34 7.96
N VAL A 303 -1.57 8.29 8.33
CA VAL A 303 -1.92 9.40 9.24
C VAL A 303 -2.88 10.39 8.57
N ILE A 304 -2.67 10.75 7.31
CA ILE A 304 -3.61 11.63 6.58
C ILE A 304 -4.97 10.93 6.44
N LYS A 305 -5.00 9.65 6.06
CA LYS A 305 -6.26 8.89 5.96
C LYS A 305 -6.97 8.82 7.31
N LEU A 306 -6.25 8.61 8.41
CA LEU A 306 -6.83 8.61 9.76
C LEU A 306 -7.41 9.98 10.14
N TYR A 307 -6.75 11.09 9.77
CA TYR A 307 -7.34 12.43 9.93
C TYR A 307 -8.59 12.64 9.08
N GLU A 308 -8.61 12.18 7.84
CA GLU A 308 -9.81 12.22 6.98
C GLU A 308 -10.97 11.41 7.58
N MET A 309 -10.67 10.24 8.14
CA MET A 309 -11.65 9.42 8.87
C MET A 309 -12.14 10.13 10.13
N LEU A 310 -11.23 10.71 10.92
CA LEU A 310 -11.56 11.47 12.13
C LEU A 310 -12.50 12.64 11.85
N LEU A 311 -12.29 13.37 10.77
CA LEU A 311 -13.16 14.48 10.36
C LEU A 311 -14.58 14.05 9.99
N LYS A 312 -14.80 12.77 9.67
CA LYS A 312 -16.11 12.18 9.37
C LYS A 312 -16.79 11.58 10.60
N GLU A 313 -16.06 11.41 11.70
CA GLU A 313 -16.61 10.86 12.93
C GLU A 313 -17.43 11.89 13.71
N LYS A 314 -18.51 11.42 14.31
CA LYS A 314 -19.25 12.19 15.31
C LYS A 314 -18.69 11.86 16.70
N ILE A 315 -17.91 12.78 17.26
CA ILE A 315 -17.25 12.58 18.54
C ILE A 315 -18.25 12.65 19.71
N ASP A 316 -18.33 11.57 20.48
CA ASP A 316 -19.01 11.56 21.78
C ASP A 316 -18.02 11.87 22.91
N PHE A 317 -17.94 13.16 23.26
CA PHE A 317 -17.10 13.62 24.36
C PHE A 317 -17.55 13.10 25.74
N LYS A 318 -18.80 12.67 25.91
CA LYS A 318 -19.25 12.04 27.15
C LYS A 318 -18.61 10.66 27.30
N ASN A 319 -18.55 9.89 26.22
CA ASN A 319 -17.86 8.61 26.22
C ASN A 319 -16.33 8.76 26.27
N SER A 320 -15.79 9.77 25.58
CA SER A 320 -14.34 10.06 25.57
C SER A 320 -13.79 10.30 26.99
N ARG A 321 -14.56 10.98 27.85
CA ARG A 321 -14.19 11.18 29.27
C ARG A 321 -14.10 9.89 30.08
N LYS A 322 -14.80 8.82 29.67
CA LYS A 322 -14.81 7.52 30.36
C LYS A 322 -13.70 6.59 29.91
N VAL A 323 -12.96 6.93 28.87
CA VAL A 323 -11.83 6.11 28.36
C VAL A 323 -10.86 5.78 29.48
N ILE A 324 -10.54 6.79 30.29
CA ILE A 324 -9.59 6.70 31.37
C ILE A 324 -10.05 5.80 32.53
N GLU A 325 -11.35 5.57 32.66
CA GLU A 325 -11.91 4.64 33.66
C GLU A 325 -11.59 3.18 33.29
N LYS A 326 -11.35 2.90 32.01
CA LYS A 326 -10.97 1.58 31.49
C LYS A 326 -9.45 1.37 31.43
N TYR A 327 -8.66 2.42 31.69
CA TYR A 327 -7.21 2.31 31.65
C TYR A 327 -6.70 1.51 32.86
N ASP A 328 -6.13 0.34 32.57
CA ASP A 328 -5.42 -0.48 33.55
C ASP A 328 -3.92 -0.47 33.25
N PRO A 329 -3.09 0.11 34.14
CA PRO A 329 -1.63 0.13 33.98
C PRO A 329 -1.02 -1.26 33.81
N LYS A 330 -1.56 -2.30 34.46
CA LYS A 330 -1.02 -3.67 34.35
C LYS A 330 -1.29 -4.26 32.98
N ALA A 331 -2.54 -4.19 32.51
CA ALA A 331 -2.89 -4.62 31.16
C ALA A 331 -2.13 -3.82 30.08
N TRP A 332 -1.91 -2.53 30.32
CA TRP A 332 -1.07 -1.70 29.44
C TRP A 332 0.38 -2.21 29.40
N GLU A 333 0.98 -2.51 30.55
CA GLU A 333 2.34 -3.03 30.66
C GLU A 333 2.49 -4.38 29.93
N GLU A 334 1.54 -5.30 30.13
CA GLU A 334 1.49 -6.58 29.41
C GLU A 334 1.41 -6.39 27.89
N LYS A 335 0.58 -5.44 27.42
CA LYS A 335 0.49 -5.09 26.00
C LYS A 335 1.81 -4.52 25.47
N MET A 336 2.54 -3.72 26.25
CA MET A 336 3.86 -3.21 25.85
C MET A 336 4.88 -4.33 25.75
N ILE A 337 4.88 -5.30 26.67
CA ILE A 337 5.76 -6.47 26.62
C ILE A 337 5.48 -7.29 25.35
N GLN A 338 4.22 -7.56 25.05
CA GLN A 338 3.82 -8.29 23.84
C GLN A 338 4.20 -7.52 22.56
N SER A 339 4.01 -6.20 22.55
CA SER A 339 4.22 -5.38 21.35
C SER A 339 5.69 -5.09 21.08
N TYR A 340 6.49 -4.84 22.12
CA TYR A 340 7.86 -4.35 22.00
C TYR A 340 8.93 -5.37 22.39
N GLY A 341 8.57 -6.55 22.90
CA GLY A 341 9.52 -7.60 23.23
C GLY A 341 10.67 -7.09 24.10
N CYS A 342 11.91 -7.25 23.63
CA CYS A 342 13.10 -6.81 24.36
C CYS A 342 13.19 -5.28 24.57
N ALA A 343 12.49 -4.46 23.78
CA ALA A 343 12.47 -3.01 23.93
C ALA A 343 11.42 -2.50 24.94
N ALA A 344 10.52 -3.38 25.43
CA ALA A 344 9.38 -2.98 26.27
C ALA A 344 9.81 -2.24 27.55
N ASN A 345 10.92 -2.65 28.16
CA ASN A 345 11.44 -2.00 29.38
C ASN A 345 11.71 -0.50 29.18
N GLY A 346 12.20 -0.10 28.00
CA GLY A 346 12.42 1.32 27.68
C GLY A 346 11.12 2.10 27.56
N VAL A 347 10.08 1.49 26.97
CA VAL A 347 8.75 2.09 26.82
C VAL A 347 8.06 2.24 28.19
N ILE A 348 8.14 1.20 29.03
CA ILE A 348 7.58 1.21 30.39
C ILE A 348 8.28 2.28 31.25
N ALA A 349 9.62 2.35 31.18
CA ALA A 349 10.39 3.37 31.90
C ALA A 349 10.07 4.80 31.42
N LEU A 350 9.81 4.98 30.11
CA LEU A 350 9.42 6.26 29.56
C LEU A 350 8.05 6.70 30.11
N GLU A 351 7.04 5.82 30.10
CA GLU A 351 5.73 6.14 30.66
C GLU A 351 5.80 6.40 32.17
N ALA A 352 6.60 5.64 32.92
CA ALA A 352 6.80 5.89 34.35
C ALA A 352 7.41 7.29 34.62
N LYS A 353 8.26 7.79 33.70
CA LYS A 353 8.88 9.11 33.79
C LYS A 353 7.93 10.25 33.40
N THR A 354 7.13 10.06 32.34
CA THR A 354 6.31 11.13 31.73
C THR A 354 4.89 11.14 32.28
N ASN A 355 4.40 9.97 32.70
CA ASN A 355 3.08 9.71 33.24
C ASN A 355 1.96 10.20 32.30
N LYS A 356 2.19 10.11 30.98
CA LYS A 356 1.34 10.75 29.96
C LYS A 356 -0.06 10.13 29.90
N ASN A 357 -0.19 8.85 30.22
CA ASN A 357 -1.45 8.11 30.24
C ASN A 357 -2.19 8.27 31.59
N SER A 358 -1.69 9.12 32.49
CA SER A 358 -2.33 9.35 33.79
C SER A 358 -3.72 9.96 33.67
N LYS A 359 -4.55 9.64 34.67
CA LYS A 359 -5.92 10.15 34.75
C LYS A 359 -6.00 11.67 34.73
N ASN A 360 -5.13 12.34 35.48
CA ASN A 360 -5.13 13.79 35.56
C ASN A 360 -4.77 14.46 34.22
N LEU A 361 -3.79 13.90 33.48
CA LEU A 361 -3.41 14.46 32.19
C LEU A 361 -4.48 14.18 31.13
N HIS A 362 -5.04 12.97 31.07
CA HIS A 362 -6.16 12.67 30.17
C HIS A 362 -7.35 13.61 30.39
N GLU A 363 -7.79 13.79 31.64
CA GLU A 363 -8.91 14.68 31.99
C GLU A 363 -8.68 16.13 31.53
N LYS A 364 -7.44 16.63 31.70
CA LYS A 364 -7.05 17.97 31.22
C LYS A 364 -7.11 18.05 29.70
N ARG A 365 -6.56 17.05 29.00
CA ARG A 365 -6.51 17.02 27.54
C ARG A 365 -7.91 16.92 26.95
N ILE A 366 -8.74 15.98 27.41
CA ILE A 366 -10.07 15.77 26.82
C ILE A 366 -10.97 17.01 26.96
N LYS A 367 -10.87 17.72 28.09
CA LYS A 367 -11.53 19.02 28.28
C LYS A 367 -11.04 20.04 27.26
N ARG A 368 -9.72 20.16 27.09
CA ARG A 368 -9.09 21.10 26.13
C ARG A 368 -9.45 20.76 24.68
N ILE A 369 -9.52 19.48 24.34
CA ILE A 369 -9.91 18.99 23.01
C ILE A 369 -11.36 19.37 22.71
N GLU A 370 -12.28 19.16 23.64
CA GLU A 370 -13.70 19.50 23.49
C GLU A 370 -13.91 21.02 23.35
N GLU A 371 -13.23 21.83 24.18
CA GLU A 371 -13.29 23.29 24.13
C GLU A 371 -12.76 23.87 22.81
N HIS A 372 -11.81 23.18 22.16
CA HIS A 372 -11.13 23.64 20.94
C HIS A 372 -11.35 22.73 19.73
N TRP A 373 -12.42 21.93 19.73
CA TRP A 373 -12.63 20.92 18.67
C TRP A 373 -12.73 21.56 17.28
N ASP A 374 -13.43 22.69 17.16
CA ASP A 374 -13.55 23.42 15.90
C ASP A 374 -12.19 23.96 15.42
N GLU A 375 -11.33 24.41 16.35
CA GLU A 375 -9.96 24.86 16.02
C GLU A 375 -9.11 23.69 15.54
N ILE A 376 -9.18 22.53 16.22
CA ILE A 376 -8.45 21.31 15.85
C ILE A 376 -8.89 20.83 14.46
N THR A 377 -10.19 20.73 14.20
CA THR A 377 -10.70 20.28 12.90
C THR A 377 -10.36 21.26 11.78
N LYS A 378 -10.30 22.57 12.07
CA LYS A 378 -9.83 23.58 11.12
C LYS A 378 -8.34 23.40 10.80
N VAL A 379 -7.49 23.21 11.80
CA VAL A 379 -6.04 22.94 11.60
C VAL A 379 -5.84 21.73 10.69
N ILE A 380 -6.60 20.65 10.90
CA ILE A 380 -6.51 19.44 10.06
C ILE A 380 -6.86 19.77 8.59
N LYS A 381 -7.98 20.47 8.36
CA LYS A 381 -8.45 20.84 7.01
C LYS A 381 -7.52 21.80 6.28
N ASP A 382 -6.93 22.75 7.00
CA ASP A 382 -6.10 23.81 6.43
C ASP A 382 -4.65 23.33 6.14
N SER A 383 -4.15 22.34 6.91
CA SER A 383 -2.73 21.96 6.89
C SER A 383 -2.44 20.69 6.08
N LEU A 384 -3.43 19.81 5.86
CA LEU A 384 -3.20 18.51 5.24
C LEU A 384 -3.75 18.45 3.80
N PRO A 385 -2.99 17.85 2.86
CA PRO A 385 -3.53 17.53 1.54
C PRO A 385 -4.49 16.35 1.62
N ASN A 386 -5.23 16.10 0.54
CA ASN A 386 -5.96 14.83 0.38
C ASN A 386 -4.97 13.66 0.31
N VAL A 387 -5.31 12.52 0.92
CA VAL A 387 -4.43 11.34 0.92
C VAL A 387 -4.04 10.90 -0.50
N LYS A 388 -4.93 11.06 -1.49
CA LYS A 388 -4.66 10.69 -2.88
C LYS A 388 -3.51 11.46 -3.49
N VAL A 389 -3.31 12.73 -3.11
CA VAL A 389 -2.16 13.53 -3.60
C VAL A 389 -0.84 12.87 -3.18
N ILE A 390 -0.76 12.38 -1.94
CA ILE A 390 0.43 11.71 -1.43
C ILE A 390 0.63 10.34 -2.10
N GLU A 391 -0.46 9.58 -2.25
CA GLU A 391 -0.43 8.29 -2.94
C GLU A 391 0.00 8.42 -4.40
N ASP A 392 -0.51 9.42 -5.13
CA ASP A 392 -0.19 9.66 -6.53
C ASP A 392 1.27 10.06 -6.73
N ILE A 393 1.78 10.96 -5.88
CA ILE A 393 3.20 11.33 -5.89
C ILE A 393 4.05 10.07 -5.68
N LEU A 394 3.82 9.30 -4.62
CA LEU A 394 4.62 8.11 -4.33
C LEU A 394 4.50 7.03 -5.42
N LEU A 395 3.28 6.76 -5.91
CA LEU A 395 3.03 5.81 -7.00
C LEU A 395 3.75 6.20 -8.29
N SER A 396 3.73 7.49 -8.66
CA SER A 396 4.42 7.98 -9.85
C SER A 396 5.94 7.72 -9.83
N LEU A 397 6.50 7.54 -8.63
CA LEU A 397 7.91 7.26 -8.40
C LEU A 397 8.21 5.78 -8.16
N ASN A 398 7.21 4.90 -8.31
CA ASN A 398 7.27 3.49 -7.91
C ASN A 398 7.69 3.31 -6.43
N ALA A 399 7.34 4.27 -5.57
CA ALA A 399 7.59 4.16 -4.14
C ALA A 399 6.44 3.39 -3.45
N PRO A 400 6.73 2.59 -2.40
CA PRO A 400 5.69 1.93 -1.62
C PRO A 400 4.70 2.91 -1.00
N ILE A 401 3.40 2.60 -1.13
CA ILE A 401 2.29 3.35 -0.49
C ILE A 401 1.45 2.50 0.45
N ASN A 402 1.61 1.18 0.38
CA ASN A 402 0.90 0.20 1.19
C ASN A 402 1.86 -0.53 2.14
N PRO A 403 1.55 -0.67 3.44
CA PRO A 403 2.39 -1.37 4.40
C PRO A 403 2.75 -2.81 3.97
N LYS A 404 1.85 -3.52 3.26
CA LYS A 404 2.08 -4.88 2.76
C LYS A 404 3.27 -4.98 1.80
N GLN A 405 3.54 -3.91 1.03
CA GLN A 405 4.69 -3.84 0.11
C GLN A 405 6.05 -3.86 0.82
N VAL A 406 6.07 -3.56 2.12
CA VAL A 406 7.27 -3.61 2.98
C VAL A 406 7.16 -4.67 4.07
N GLY A 407 6.21 -5.61 3.94
CA GLY A 407 6.05 -6.75 4.84
C GLY A 407 5.32 -6.45 6.15
N VAL A 408 4.61 -5.33 6.26
CA VAL A 408 3.72 -5.04 7.40
C VAL A 408 2.35 -5.63 7.11
N ASP A 409 1.90 -6.57 7.94
CA ASP A 409 0.59 -7.22 7.81
C ASP A 409 -0.54 -6.45 8.51
N TYR A 410 -1.77 -6.96 8.36
CA TYR A 410 -3.00 -6.36 8.89
C TYR A 410 -2.94 -6.09 10.40
N GLU A 411 -2.44 -7.05 11.20
CA GLU A 411 -2.38 -6.90 12.65
C GLU A 411 -1.25 -5.95 13.06
N MET A 412 -0.11 -5.95 12.36
CA MET A 412 0.98 -5.00 12.60
C MET A 412 0.56 -3.56 12.26
N ILE A 413 -0.32 -3.35 11.28
CA ILE A 413 -0.95 -2.03 11.03
C ILE A 413 -1.79 -1.62 12.23
N LYS A 414 -2.68 -2.50 12.71
CA LYS A 414 -3.54 -2.21 13.86
C LYS A 414 -2.73 -1.85 15.10
N ASP A 415 -1.76 -2.70 15.44
CA ASP A 415 -0.90 -2.46 16.59
C ASP A 415 -0.15 -1.13 16.48
N SER A 416 0.35 -0.78 15.29
CA SER A 416 1.06 0.49 15.10
C SER A 416 0.20 1.70 15.46
N ILE A 417 -1.12 1.67 15.24
CA ILE A 417 -2.01 2.76 15.65
C ILE A 417 -2.21 2.79 17.16
N LEU A 418 -2.28 1.62 17.78
CA LEU A 418 -2.61 1.48 19.20
C LEU A 418 -1.41 1.76 20.11
N VAL A 419 -0.21 1.32 19.72
CA VAL A 419 0.96 1.30 20.62
C VAL A 419 2.10 2.20 20.18
N ALA A 420 2.17 2.66 18.93
CA ALA A 420 3.29 3.49 18.49
C ALA A 420 3.35 4.86 19.20
N LYS A 421 2.22 5.33 19.75
CA LYS A 421 2.20 6.52 20.61
C LYS A 421 3.11 6.39 21.83
N GLU A 422 3.47 5.16 22.23
CA GLU A 422 4.26 4.84 23.43
C GLU A 422 5.77 4.99 23.23
N VAL A 423 6.24 5.08 21.99
CA VAL A 423 7.69 5.14 21.68
C VAL A 423 8.31 6.50 22.09
N ARG A 424 7.51 7.55 22.21
CA ARG A 424 7.99 8.91 22.55
C ARG A 424 7.02 9.67 23.44
N ASP A 425 7.58 10.61 24.22
CA ASP A 425 6.81 11.59 24.99
C ASP A 425 6.34 12.74 24.10
N ARG A 426 5.37 12.46 23.22
CA ARG A 426 4.83 13.45 22.29
C ARG A 426 3.34 13.29 22.11
N TYR A 427 2.63 14.42 22.11
CA TYR A 427 1.22 14.46 21.75
C TYR A 427 1.06 14.52 20.23
N THR A 428 0.33 13.56 19.68
CA THR A 428 0.17 13.31 18.24
C THR A 428 -1.23 12.75 17.98
N LEU A 429 -1.61 12.54 16.72
CA LEU A 429 -2.87 11.91 16.32
C LEU A 429 -3.14 10.62 17.10
N LEU A 430 -2.13 9.76 17.24
CA LEU A 430 -2.31 8.47 17.92
C LEU A 430 -2.74 8.64 19.39
N GLN A 431 -2.22 9.66 20.07
CA GLN A 431 -2.63 9.99 21.44
C GLN A 431 -4.00 10.69 21.46
N LEU A 432 -4.32 11.51 20.46
CA LEU A 432 -5.64 12.12 20.29
C LEU A 432 -6.73 11.05 20.10
N LEU A 433 -6.51 10.07 19.21
CA LEU A 433 -7.46 8.96 18.98
C LEU A 433 -7.70 8.14 20.26
N TRP A 434 -6.65 7.94 21.06
CA TRP A 434 -6.78 7.30 22.37
C TRP A 434 -7.58 8.16 23.34
N ASP A 435 -7.27 9.46 23.47
CA ASP A 435 -8.01 10.36 24.37
C ASP A 435 -9.51 10.43 24.01
N LEU A 436 -9.84 10.36 22.72
CA LEU A 436 -11.20 10.31 22.18
C LEU A 436 -11.90 8.94 22.33
N GLY A 437 -11.17 7.88 22.68
CA GLY A 437 -11.74 6.54 22.88
C GLY A 437 -12.13 5.81 21.61
N ILE A 438 -11.51 6.17 20.48
CA ILE A 438 -11.83 5.62 19.15
C ILE A 438 -10.62 4.94 18.49
N ALA A 439 -9.50 4.81 19.21
CA ALA A 439 -8.26 4.24 18.68
C ALA A 439 -8.45 2.82 18.09
N ASP A 440 -9.14 1.91 18.79
CA ASP A 440 -9.38 0.54 18.30
C ASP A 440 -10.22 0.51 17.02
N ASN A 441 -11.29 1.31 16.97
CA ASN A 441 -12.13 1.45 15.76
C ASN A 441 -11.33 2.04 14.59
N MET A 442 -10.48 3.03 14.87
CA MET A 442 -9.63 3.64 13.84
C MET A 442 -8.53 2.71 13.34
N ALA A 443 -7.95 1.90 14.23
CA ALA A 443 -6.97 0.88 13.88
C ALA A 443 -7.58 -0.15 12.91
N GLU A 444 -8.79 -0.62 13.18
CA GLU A 444 -9.51 -1.55 12.30
C GLU A 444 -9.84 -0.89 10.95
N LYS A 445 -10.32 0.36 10.95
CA LYS A 445 -10.66 1.10 9.73
C LYS A 445 -9.45 1.32 8.83
N ILE A 446 -8.29 1.70 9.39
CA ILE A 446 -7.09 1.95 8.58
C ILE A 446 -6.48 0.64 8.06
N ALA A 447 -6.56 -0.46 8.82
CA ALA A 447 -6.12 -1.76 8.35
C ALA A 447 -6.99 -2.24 7.17
N ASN A 448 -8.32 -2.10 7.28
CA ASN A 448 -9.26 -2.37 6.18
C ASN A 448 -9.02 -1.47 4.96
N TYR A 449 -8.69 -0.20 5.18
CA TYR A 449 -8.32 0.71 4.10
C TYR A 449 -7.15 0.17 3.29
N PHE A 450 -6.08 -0.26 3.95
CA PHE A 450 -4.89 -0.79 3.29
C PHE A 450 -5.15 -2.16 2.63
N GLU A 451 -5.90 -3.05 3.28
CA GLU A 451 -6.15 -4.40 2.77
C GLU A 451 -7.09 -4.40 1.56
N TYR A 452 -8.12 -3.54 1.54
CA TYR A 452 -9.21 -3.63 0.57
C TYR A 452 -9.32 -2.41 -0.36
N GLU A 453 -9.37 -1.20 0.19
CA GLU A 453 -9.60 0.01 -0.61
C GLU A 453 -8.34 0.40 -1.42
N GLN A 454 -7.20 0.49 -0.75
CA GLN A 454 -5.96 0.95 -1.36
C GLN A 454 -5.31 -0.13 -2.24
N ALA A 455 -5.40 -1.42 -1.87
CA ALA A 455 -4.91 -2.51 -2.71
C ALA A 455 -5.53 -2.46 -4.11
N SER A 456 -6.84 -2.23 -4.17
CA SER A 456 -7.58 -2.08 -5.43
C SER A 456 -7.17 -0.81 -6.18
N TYR A 457 -6.89 0.28 -5.46
CA TYR A 457 -6.34 1.51 -6.06
C TYR A 457 -4.96 1.28 -6.74
N ILE A 458 -4.10 0.47 -6.13
CA ILE A 458 -2.79 0.11 -6.70
C ILE A 458 -2.97 -0.75 -7.95
N GLU A 459 -3.86 -1.75 -7.91
CA GLU A 459 -4.22 -2.57 -9.07
C GLU A 459 -4.75 -1.69 -10.22
N LEU A 460 -5.65 -0.74 -9.92
CA LEU A 460 -6.22 0.20 -10.89
C LEU A 460 -5.18 1.11 -11.57
N ASN A 461 -4.14 1.52 -10.85
CA ASN A 461 -3.10 2.40 -11.38
C ASN A 461 -1.89 1.65 -11.95
N ASN A 462 -1.92 0.32 -11.96
CA ASN A 462 -0.90 -0.47 -12.61
C ASN A 462 -0.98 -0.28 -14.12
N LYS A 463 0.08 0.29 -14.71
CA LYS A 463 0.17 0.53 -16.16
C LYS A 463 -0.08 -0.74 -16.98
N SER A 464 0.41 -1.90 -16.51
CA SER A 464 0.19 -3.18 -17.19
C SER A 464 -1.28 -3.59 -17.23
N ILE A 465 -2.09 -3.20 -16.24
CA ILE A 465 -3.52 -3.51 -16.20
C ILE A 465 -4.27 -2.59 -17.17
N LYS A 466 -3.95 -1.29 -17.19
CA LYS A 466 -4.53 -0.34 -18.15
C LYS A 466 -4.26 -0.78 -19.59
N ASP A 467 -3.01 -1.14 -19.91
CA ASP A 467 -2.62 -1.64 -21.23
C ASP A 467 -3.37 -2.93 -21.65
N LYS A 468 -3.75 -3.78 -20.69
CA LYS A 468 -4.57 -4.98 -20.94
C LYS A 468 -6.02 -4.61 -21.23
N ILE A 469 -6.64 -3.76 -20.41
CA ILE A 469 -8.05 -3.35 -20.57
C ILE A 469 -8.27 -2.54 -21.85
N GLU A 470 -7.33 -1.69 -22.26
CA GLU A 470 -7.45 -0.90 -23.48
C GLU A 470 -7.72 -1.76 -24.74
N LYS A 471 -7.14 -2.98 -24.79
CA LYS A 471 -7.29 -3.92 -25.92
C LYS A 471 -8.65 -4.61 -25.96
N ILE A 472 -9.38 -4.63 -24.85
CA ILE A 472 -10.65 -5.34 -24.74
C ILE A 472 -11.73 -4.58 -25.50
N LYS A 473 -12.49 -5.31 -26.31
CA LYS A 473 -13.65 -4.81 -27.06
C LYS A 473 -14.96 -5.42 -26.60
N CYS A 474 -14.91 -6.61 -26.00
CA CYS A 474 -16.08 -7.36 -25.58
C CYS A 474 -15.91 -7.88 -24.15
N PHE A 475 -16.89 -7.59 -23.28
CA PHE A 475 -16.98 -8.15 -21.94
C PHE A 475 -18.03 -9.28 -21.90
N VAL A 476 -17.62 -10.45 -21.41
CA VAL A 476 -18.53 -11.58 -21.15
C VAL A 476 -18.69 -11.70 -19.65
N LEU A 477 -19.89 -11.41 -19.18
CA LEU A 477 -20.20 -11.18 -17.78
C LEU A 477 -20.93 -12.38 -17.22
N ASP A 478 -20.40 -12.99 -16.16
CA ASP A 478 -21.23 -13.82 -15.29
C ASP A 478 -22.37 -12.98 -14.70
N MET A 479 -23.41 -13.63 -14.17
CA MET A 479 -24.58 -12.97 -13.62
C MET A 479 -24.60 -12.95 -12.09
N ASP A 480 -24.57 -14.11 -11.45
CA ASP A 480 -24.76 -14.23 -10.01
C ASP A 480 -23.45 -13.90 -9.30
N GLY A 481 -23.44 -12.95 -8.36
CA GLY A 481 -22.20 -12.49 -7.71
C GLY A 481 -21.39 -11.46 -8.54
N THR A 482 -21.75 -11.25 -9.81
CA THR A 482 -21.13 -10.24 -10.69
C THR A 482 -22.07 -9.07 -11.03
N ILE A 483 -23.31 -9.35 -11.43
CA ILE A 483 -24.31 -8.36 -11.89
C ILE A 483 -25.37 -8.11 -10.81
N TYR A 484 -25.79 -9.19 -10.15
CA TYR A 484 -26.77 -9.17 -9.06
C TYR A 484 -26.50 -10.31 -8.08
N LEU A 485 -27.20 -10.29 -6.95
CA LEU A 485 -27.34 -11.43 -6.06
C LEU A 485 -28.83 -11.69 -5.77
N GLY A 486 -29.33 -12.85 -6.20
CA GLY A 486 -30.76 -13.17 -6.10
C GLY A 486 -31.63 -12.23 -6.93
N LYS A 487 -32.45 -11.41 -6.26
CA LYS A 487 -33.27 -10.34 -6.87
C LYS A 487 -32.64 -8.93 -6.75
N HIS A 488 -31.52 -8.79 -6.06
CA HIS A 488 -30.90 -7.49 -5.81
C HIS A 488 -29.81 -7.20 -6.83
N LEU A 489 -30.03 -6.19 -7.69
CA LEU A 489 -29.02 -5.66 -8.58
C LEU A 489 -27.95 -4.92 -7.78
N PHE A 490 -26.67 -5.10 -8.10
CA PHE A 490 -25.62 -4.30 -7.47
C PHE A 490 -25.66 -2.84 -7.96
N ASP A 491 -25.38 -1.90 -7.06
CA ASP A 491 -25.46 -0.46 -7.34
C ASP A 491 -24.53 -0.01 -8.48
N PHE A 492 -23.40 -0.72 -8.68
CA PHE A 492 -22.41 -0.42 -9.70
C PHE A 492 -22.74 -0.95 -11.10
N THR A 493 -23.75 -1.82 -11.24
CA THR A 493 -23.99 -2.57 -12.47
C THR A 493 -24.42 -1.68 -13.63
N ASN A 494 -25.40 -0.80 -13.42
CA ASN A 494 -25.92 0.05 -14.50
C ASN A 494 -24.86 1.02 -15.03
N GLU A 495 -24.10 1.67 -14.13
CA GLU A 495 -23.03 2.58 -14.52
C GLU A 495 -21.95 1.86 -15.35
N PHE A 496 -21.60 0.64 -14.97
CA PHE A 496 -20.67 -0.19 -15.73
C PHE A 496 -21.19 -0.48 -17.14
N LEU A 497 -22.42 -1.00 -17.27
CA LEU A 497 -22.99 -1.35 -18.57
C LEU A 497 -23.14 -0.12 -19.50
N GLU A 498 -23.48 1.03 -18.93
CA GLU A 498 -23.50 2.31 -19.65
C GLU A 498 -22.10 2.71 -20.12
N THR A 499 -21.10 2.64 -19.24
CA THR A 499 -19.71 3.00 -19.56
C THR A 499 -19.11 2.09 -20.64
N VAL A 500 -19.43 0.79 -20.64
CA VAL A 500 -19.02 -0.13 -21.70
C VAL A 500 -19.56 0.35 -23.06
N LYS A 501 -20.84 0.74 -23.13
CA LYS A 501 -21.45 1.29 -24.36
C LYS A 501 -20.84 2.63 -24.76
N GLU A 502 -20.67 3.56 -23.82
CA GLU A 502 -20.08 4.88 -24.05
C GLU A 502 -18.66 4.81 -24.61
N THR A 503 -17.91 3.77 -24.23
CA THR A 503 -16.55 3.55 -24.70
C THR A 503 -16.45 2.69 -25.98
N ASN A 504 -17.57 2.52 -26.71
CA ASN A 504 -17.67 1.74 -27.95
C ASN A 504 -17.26 0.26 -27.79
N ARG A 505 -17.59 -0.33 -26.66
CA ARG A 505 -17.39 -1.75 -26.37
C ARG A 505 -18.73 -2.47 -26.27
N GLU A 506 -18.70 -3.79 -26.39
CA GLU A 506 -19.88 -4.64 -26.24
C GLU A 506 -19.84 -5.43 -24.93
N TYR A 507 -21.02 -5.84 -24.47
CA TYR A 507 -21.14 -6.80 -23.38
C TYR A 507 -22.18 -7.87 -23.70
N TYR A 508 -21.92 -9.05 -23.16
CA TYR A 508 -22.76 -10.23 -23.22
C TYR A 508 -22.85 -10.84 -21.82
N PHE A 509 -24.00 -11.37 -21.45
CA PHE A 509 -24.17 -12.15 -20.24
C PHE A 509 -24.00 -13.62 -20.53
N PHE A 510 -23.39 -14.35 -19.60
CA PHE A 510 -23.26 -15.81 -19.67
C PHE A 510 -23.62 -16.42 -18.32
N THR A 511 -24.52 -17.42 -18.30
CA THR A 511 -24.82 -18.19 -17.09
C THR A 511 -24.68 -19.69 -17.30
N ASN A 512 -24.15 -20.36 -16.27
CA ASN A 512 -24.05 -21.83 -16.23
C ASN A 512 -25.38 -22.51 -15.87
N ASN A 513 -26.34 -21.78 -15.30
CA ASN A 513 -27.57 -22.35 -14.80
C ASN A 513 -28.48 -22.80 -15.95
N SER A 514 -28.67 -24.11 -16.06
CA SER A 514 -29.43 -24.73 -17.14
C SER A 514 -30.90 -24.99 -16.79
N SER A 515 -31.40 -24.48 -15.66
CA SER A 515 -32.79 -24.73 -15.22
C SER A 515 -33.82 -23.83 -15.90
N LYS A 516 -33.38 -22.74 -16.53
CA LYS A 516 -34.21 -21.69 -17.14
C LYS A 516 -33.87 -21.47 -18.61
N SER A 517 -34.85 -20.97 -19.38
CA SER A 517 -34.66 -20.61 -20.79
C SER A 517 -33.93 -19.27 -20.95
N GLN A 518 -33.41 -19.01 -22.16
CA GLN A 518 -32.81 -17.71 -22.49
C GLN A 518 -33.80 -16.56 -22.27
N GLU A 519 -35.05 -16.70 -22.72
CA GLU A 519 -36.09 -15.68 -22.54
C GLU A 519 -36.38 -15.39 -21.07
N SER A 520 -36.28 -16.40 -20.20
CA SER A 520 -36.51 -16.23 -18.76
C SER A 520 -35.47 -15.29 -18.14
N TYR A 521 -34.22 -15.35 -18.59
CA TYR A 521 -33.16 -14.43 -18.13
C TYR A 521 -33.32 -13.04 -18.71
N ILE A 522 -33.72 -12.92 -19.98
CA ILE A 522 -33.99 -11.62 -20.61
C ILE A 522 -35.12 -10.89 -19.86
N GLU A 523 -36.23 -11.58 -19.54
CA GLU A 523 -37.32 -10.98 -18.76
C GLU A 523 -36.89 -10.69 -17.32
N LYS A 524 -36.01 -11.50 -16.70
CA LYS A 524 -35.43 -11.20 -15.37
C LYS A 524 -34.63 -9.90 -15.40
N LEU A 525 -33.72 -9.75 -16.35
CA LEU A 525 -32.87 -8.56 -16.52
C LEU A 525 -33.72 -7.32 -16.82
N LYS A 526 -34.74 -7.46 -17.67
CA LYS A 526 -35.70 -6.39 -17.95
C LYS A 526 -36.45 -5.94 -16.70
N GLY A 527 -36.82 -6.87 -15.81
CA GLY A 527 -37.37 -6.55 -14.49
C GLY A 527 -36.41 -5.78 -13.57
N MET A 528 -35.11 -5.82 -13.86
CA MET A 528 -34.05 -5.05 -13.19
C MET A 528 -33.65 -3.78 -13.97
N ASN A 529 -34.45 -3.36 -14.96
CA ASN A 529 -34.19 -2.24 -15.87
C ASN A 529 -32.99 -2.42 -16.81
N ILE A 530 -32.56 -3.66 -17.06
CA ILE A 530 -31.53 -3.99 -18.04
C ILE A 530 -32.19 -4.57 -19.29
N ILE A 531 -32.23 -3.78 -20.36
CA ILE A 531 -32.80 -4.18 -21.66
C ILE A 531 -31.67 -4.63 -22.57
N ILE A 532 -31.77 -5.87 -23.08
CA ILE A 532 -30.78 -6.49 -23.96
C ILE A 532 -31.43 -7.20 -25.16
N GLU A 533 -30.64 -7.39 -26.21
CA GLU A 533 -30.98 -8.25 -27.33
C GLU A 533 -30.77 -9.74 -26.98
N SER A 534 -31.47 -10.65 -27.67
CA SER A 534 -31.34 -12.09 -27.43
C SER A 534 -29.90 -12.59 -27.59
N LYS A 535 -29.14 -12.06 -28.55
CA LYS A 535 -27.72 -12.42 -28.77
C LYS A 535 -26.83 -12.11 -27.56
N GLN A 536 -27.21 -11.12 -26.74
CA GLN A 536 -26.44 -10.70 -25.57
C GLN A 536 -26.65 -11.61 -24.35
N MET A 537 -27.52 -12.62 -24.44
CA MET A 537 -27.78 -13.56 -23.35
C MET A 537 -27.35 -14.96 -23.78
N MET A 538 -26.23 -15.45 -23.26
CA MET A 538 -25.71 -16.78 -23.50
C MET A 538 -25.98 -17.70 -22.30
N ILE A 539 -26.38 -18.94 -22.56
CA ILE A 539 -26.61 -19.96 -21.52
C ILE A 539 -25.81 -21.22 -21.84
N SER A 540 -25.33 -21.93 -20.81
CA SER A 540 -24.57 -23.19 -20.96
C SER A 540 -25.28 -24.24 -21.81
N THR A 541 -26.62 -24.27 -21.80
CA THR A 541 -27.44 -25.13 -22.65
C THR A 541 -27.14 -24.92 -24.15
N HIS A 542 -26.93 -23.68 -24.60
CA HIS A 542 -26.64 -23.38 -26.01
C HIS A 542 -25.29 -23.92 -26.46
N VAL A 543 -24.31 -23.98 -25.55
CA VAL A 543 -22.99 -24.58 -25.83
C VAL A 543 -23.15 -26.06 -26.19
N LEU A 544 -23.87 -26.83 -25.38
CA LEU A 544 -24.12 -28.25 -25.65
C LEU A 544 -24.97 -28.45 -26.91
N ILE A 545 -26.03 -27.65 -27.11
CA ILE A 545 -26.88 -27.72 -28.30
C ILE A 545 -26.05 -27.50 -29.58
N ARG A 546 -25.16 -26.51 -29.60
CA ARG A 546 -24.25 -26.25 -30.72
C ARG A 546 -23.33 -27.43 -30.98
N TYR A 547 -22.73 -27.98 -29.92
CA TYR A 547 -21.86 -29.14 -30.02
C TYR A 547 -22.58 -30.37 -30.60
N LEU A 548 -23.82 -30.63 -30.15
CA LEU A 548 -24.66 -31.71 -30.68
C LEU A 548 -25.00 -31.50 -32.16
N LYS A 549 -25.36 -30.28 -32.57
CA LYS A 549 -25.65 -29.96 -33.98
C LYS A 549 -24.44 -30.19 -34.88
N LYS A 550 -23.23 -29.93 -34.38
CA LYS A 550 -21.97 -30.09 -35.12
C LYS A 550 -21.53 -31.57 -35.21
N ASN A 551 -21.64 -32.32 -34.10
CA ASN A 551 -20.99 -33.63 -33.97
C ASN A 551 -21.97 -34.82 -33.95
N TYR A 552 -23.25 -34.60 -33.65
CA TYR A 552 -24.27 -35.63 -33.42
C TYR A 552 -25.56 -35.34 -34.19
N LYS A 553 -25.46 -34.79 -35.40
CA LYS A 553 -26.62 -34.44 -36.23
C LYS A 553 -27.54 -35.65 -36.45
N GLY A 554 -28.83 -35.48 -36.18
CA GLY A 554 -29.86 -36.52 -36.36
C GLY A 554 -29.92 -37.57 -35.25
N LYS A 555 -29.19 -37.38 -34.14
CA LYS A 555 -29.25 -38.24 -32.96
C LYS A 555 -30.35 -37.79 -31.99
N THR A 556 -31.05 -38.75 -31.39
CA THR A 556 -32.10 -38.46 -30.40
C THR A 556 -31.52 -38.37 -29.00
N VAL A 557 -32.14 -37.54 -28.15
CA VAL A 557 -31.63 -37.28 -26.79
C VAL A 557 -32.68 -37.53 -25.73
N TYR A 558 -32.25 -38.04 -24.57
CA TYR A 558 -33.03 -38.07 -23.35
C TYR A 558 -32.43 -37.07 -22.37
N VAL A 559 -33.24 -36.12 -21.90
CA VAL A 559 -32.78 -35.03 -21.04
C VAL A 559 -33.39 -35.16 -19.66
N VAL A 560 -32.55 -35.26 -18.63
CA VAL A 560 -32.95 -35.05 -17.24
C VAL A 560 -32.80 -33.56 -16.96
N GLY A 561 -33.95 -32.89 -16.82
CA GLY A 561 -34.03 -31.44 -16.86
C GLY A 561 -35.40 -30.91 -16.49
N THR A 562 -35.46 -29.60 -16.22
CA THR A 562 -36.72 -28.88 -16.10
C THR A 562 -37.46 -28.84 -17.43
N GLN A 563 -38.76 -28.50 -17.40
CA GLN A 563 -39.54 -28.30 -18.62
C GLN A 563 -38.92 -27.23 -19.53
N SER A 564 -38.42 -26.13 -18.95
CA SER A 564 -37.73 -25.08 -19.69
C SER A 564 -36.49 -25.58 -20.44
N LEU A 565 -35.73 -26.51 -19.83
CA LEU A 565 -34.59 -27.12 -20.51
C LEU A 565 -35.04 -27.97 -21.70
N LEU A 566 -36.06 -28.81 -21.52
CA LEU A 566 -36.63 -29.63 -22.60
C LEU A 566 -37.10 -28.77 -23.77
N ASP A 567 -37.71 -27.61 -23.48
CA ASP A 567 -38.22 -26.70 -24.49
C ASP A 567 -37.08 -26.03 -25.31
N GLU A 568 -35.92 -25.75 -24.72
CA GLU A 568 -34.72 -25.26 -25.44
C GLU A 568 -34.20 -26.28 -26.47
N PHE A 569 -34.18 -27.57 -26.11
CA PHE A 569 -33.79 -28.64 -27.04
C PHE A 569 -34.80 -28.76 -28.19
N LYS A 570 -36.10 -28.73 -27.90
CA LYS A 570 -37.16 -28.74 -28.93
C LYS A 570 -37.08 -27.53 -29.86
N LYS A 571 -36.93 -26.33 -29.30
CA LYS A 571 -36.77 -25.07 -30.05
C LYS A 571 -35.55 -25.13 -30.98
N SER A 572 -34.53 -25.88 -30.58
CA SER A 572 -33.32 -26.10 -31.35
C SER A 572 -33.42 -27.25 -32.35
N GLU A 573 -34.61 -27.82 -32.57
CA GLU A 573 -34.87 -28.94 -33.47
C GLU A 573 -34.06 -30.21 -33.13
N ILE A 574 -33.76 -30.42 -31.84
CA ILE A 574 -33.18 -31.66 -31.34
C ILE A 574 -34.31 -32.59 -30.90
N GLU A 575 -34.35 -33.79 -31.47
CA GLU A 575 -35.38 -34.78 -31.20
C GLU A 575 -35.22 -35.42 -29.82
N LEU A 576 -36.28 -35.35 -29.01
CA LEU A 576 -36.33 -35.96 -27.68
C LEU A 576 -36.93 -37.37 -27.76
N ASP A 577 -36.26 -38.37 -27.21
CA ASP A 577 -36.73 -39.75 -27.17
C ASP A 577 -36.70 -40.30 -25.73
N GLU A 578 -37.87 -40.60 -25.17
CA GLU A 578 -38.02 -41.15 -23.82
C GLU A 578 -37.86 -42.67 -23.74
N SER A 579 -37.82 -43.36 -24.88
CA SER A 579 -37.82 -44.83 -24.94
C SER A 579 -36.45 -45.41 -25.27
N ASN A 580 -35.76 -44.88 -26.28
CA ASN A 580 -34.46 -45.42 -26.71
C ASN A 580 -33.53 -44.33 -27.29
N PRO A 581 -33.13 -43.34 -26.49
CA PRO A 581 -32.28 -42.25 -26.94
C PRO A 581 -30.90 -42.72 -27.43
N ASP A 582 -30.26 -41.97 -28.31
CA ASP A 582 -28.83 -42.14 -28.60
C ASP A 582 -27.94 -41.55 -27.49
N ILE A 583 -28.38 -40.44 -26.89
CA ILE A 583 -27.59 -39.63 -25.95
C ILE A 583 -28.42 -39.31 -24.69
N VAL A 584 -27.80 -39.42 -23.52
CA VAL A 584 -28.36 -38.97 -22.24
C VAL A 584 -27.70 -37.66 -21.84
N ILE A 585 -28.53 -36.66 -21.51
CA ILE A 585 -28.09 -35.34 -21.10
C ILE A 585 -28.61 -35.07 -19.69
N ILE A 586 -27.74 -34.62 -18.80
CA ILE A 586 -28.11 -34.19 -17.45
C ILE A 586 -27.93 -32.68 -17.37
N GLY A 587 -28.99 -31.99 -16.94
CA GLY A 587 -28.97 -30.59 -16.58
C GLY A 587 -29.42 -30.39 -15.13
N PHE A 588 -29.47 -29.13 -14.72
CA PHE A 588 -30.07 -28.73 -13.47
C PHE A 588 -31.59 -28.96 -13.49
N ASP A 589 -32.08 -29.96 -12.75
CA ASP A 589 -33.49 -30.33 -12.70
C ASP A 589 -34.09 -30.15 -11.29
N THR A 590 -34.76 -29.02 -11.06
CA THR A 590 -35.54 -28.79 -9.83
C THR A 590 -36.85 -29.61 -9.78
N SER A 591 -37.18 -30.33 -10.85
CA SER A 591 -38.33 -31.22 -10.98
C SER A 591 -37.91 -32.71 -11.05
N LEU A 592 -36.75 -33.04 -10.47
CA LEU A 592 -36.17 -34.37 -10.51
C LEU A 592 -37.10 -35.40 -9.86
N THR A 593 -37.34 -36.51 -10.55
CA THR A 593 -38.12 -37.65 -10.06
C THR A 593 -37.27 -38.93 -10.10
N TYR A 594 -37.66 -39.93 -9.32
CA TYR A 594 -37.00 -41.23 -9.35
C TYR A 594 -37.06 -41.89 -10.73
N GLU A 595 -38.19 -41.76 -11.44
CA GLU A 595 -38.37 -42.29 -12.79
C GLU A 595 -37.35 -41.69 -13.78
N LYS A 596 -37.10 -40.38 -13.72
CA LYS A 596 -36.08 -39.72 -14.57
C LYS A 596 -34.69 -40.31 -14.32
N LEU A 597 -34.34 -40.51 -13.04
CA LEU A 597 -33.06 -41.10 -12.63
C LEU A 597 -32.93 -42.56 -13.09
N GLU A 598 -33.99 -43.35 -12.94
CA GLU A 598 -34.03 -44.75 -13.35
C GLU A 598 -33.80 -44.90 -14.86
N LYS A 599 -34.56 -44.15 -15.67
CA LYS A 599 -34.40 -44.12 -17.14
C LYS A 599 -32.97 -43.72 -17.53
N ALA A 600 -32.47 -42.62 -16.99
CA ALA A 600 -31.10 -42.16 -17.26
C ALA A 600 -30.06 -43.23 -16.92
N CYS A 601 -30.13 -43.82 -15.73
CA CYS A 601 -29.20 -44.87 -15.29
C CYS A 601 -29.24 -46.09 -16.22
N ASN A 602 -30.43 -46.53 -16.63
CA ASN A 602 -30.59 -47.67 -17.52
C ASN A 602 -29.99 -47.40 -18.91
N PHE A 603 -30.27 -46.23 -19.50
CA PHE A 603 -29.67 -45.84 -20.78
C PHE A 603 -28.14 -45.75 -20.70
N ILE A 604 -27.60 -45.16 -19.63
CA ILE A 604 -26.16 -45.02 -19.42
C ILE A 604 -25.48 -46.40 -19.28
N ARG A 605 -26.08 -47.34 -18.54
CA ARG A 605 -25.59 -48.73 -18.42
C ARG A 605 -25.62 -49.49 -19.74
N ASN A 606 -26.62 -49.19 -20.59
CA ASN A 606 -26.72 -49.75 -21.94
C ASN A 606 -25.78 -49.06 -22.94
N GLY A 607 -24.80 -48.29 -22.48
CA GLY A 607 -23.72 -47.77 -23.32
C GLY A 607 -24.08 -46.53 -24.12
N LYS A 608 -25.23 -45.89 -23.86
CA LYS A 608 -25.58 -44.61 -24.53
C LYS A 608 -24.55 -43.52 -24.19
N THR A 609 -24.37 -42.57 -25.12
CA THR A 609 -23.49 -41.41 -24.90
C THR A 609 -24.04 -40.59 -23.74
N TYR A 610 -23.15 -40.03 -22.90
CA TYR A 610 -23.56 -39.37 -21.66
C TYR A 610 -22.86 -38.01 -21.53
N PHE A 611 -23.67 -36.94 -21.53
CA PHE A 611 -23.22 -35.56 -21.38
C PHE A 611 -23.92 -34.85 -20.21
N GLY A 612 -23.26 -33.81 -19.70
CA GLY A 612 -23.78 -32.92 -18.68
C GLY A 612 -23.70 -31.48 -19.15
N ILE A 613 -24.64 -30.62 -18.73
CA ILE A 613 -24.65 -29.23 -19.19
C ILE A 613 -23.60 -28.41 -18.44
N ASN A 614 -23.61 -28.41 -17.12
CA ASN A 614 -22.62 -27.69 -16.30
C ASN A 614 -22.11 -28.59 -15.16
N PRO A 615 -20.86 -28.40 -14.70
CA PRO A 615 -20.27 -29.23 -13.65
C PRO A 615 -20.62 -28.75 -12.22
N ASP A 616 -21.44 -27.71 -12.07
CA ASP A 616 -21.68 -27.06 -10.78
C ASP A 616 -22.34 -28.03 -9.80
N LEU A 617 -21.79 -28.13 -8.59
CA LEU A 617 -22.36 -29.00 -7.56
C LEU A 617 -23.55 -28.34 -6.87
N ASN A 618 -23.51 -27.02 -6.71
CA ASN A 618 -24.49 -26.26 -5.95
C ASN A 618 -24.87 -24.97 -6.68
N CYS A 619 -26.16 -24.64 -6.63
CA CYS A 619 -26.67 -23.32 -7.02
C CYS A 619 -26.91 -22.48 -5.76
N PRO A 620 -26.28 -21.30 -5.62
CA PRO A 620 -26.53 -20.40 -4.50
C PRO A 620 -27.92 -19.74 -4.60
N MET A 621 -28.54 -19.50 -3.45
CA MET A 621 -29.85 -18.87 -3.28
C MET A 621 -29.78 -17.77 -2.20
N GLU A 622 -30.81 -16.92 -2.13
CA GLU A 622 -30.93 -15.88 -1.09
C GLU A 622 -30.84 -16.47 0.32
N GLY A 623 -30.19 -15.75 1.24
CA GLY A 623 -30.06 -16.15 2.65
C GLY A 623 -28.97 -17.19 2.94
N ASN A 624 -27.93 -17.28 2.09
CA ASN A 624 -26.82 -18.24 2.23
C ASN A 624 -27.28 -19.70 2.14
N ILE A 625 -28.28 -19.96 1.28
CA ILE A 625 -28.85 -21.29 1.04
C ILE A 625 -28.24 -21.85 -0.24
N PHE A 626 -27.94 -23.15 -0.26
CA PHE A 626 -27.42 -23.85 -1.42
C PHE A 626 -28.32 -25.04 -1.76
N ILE A 627 -28.65 -25.20 -3.04
CA ILE A 627 -29.42 -26.34 -3.54
C ILE A 627 -28.60 -27.17 -4.54
N PRO A 628 -28.85 -28.48 -4.67
CA PRO A 628 -28.12 -29.35 -5.59
C PRO A 628 -28.28 -28.90 -7.05
N ASP A 629 -27.19 -28.85 -7.81
CA ASP A 629 -27.16 -28.49 -9.24
C ASP A 629 -26.74 -29.70 -10.11
N CYS A 630 -26.62 -29.53 -11.42
CA CYS A 630 -26.33 -30.53 -12.45
C CYS A 630 -25.20 -31.49 -12.08
N GLY A 631 -24.07 -30.97 -11.58
CA GLY A 631 -22.92 -31.77 -11.17
C GLY A 631 -23.22 -32.72 -10.02
N SER A 632 -24.08 -32.31 -9.06
CA SER A 632 -24.51 -33.18 -7.96
C SER A 632 -25.43 -34.31 -8.43
N ILE A 633 -26.33 -34.02 -9.38
CA ILE A 633 -27.19 -35.02 -10.03
C ILE A 633 -26.32 -36.02 -10.81
N ALA A 634 -25.29 -35.53 -11.51
CA ALA A 634 -24.33 -36.38 -12.20
C ALA A 634 -23.58 -37.33 -11.25
N ARG A 635 -23.18 -36.87 -10.05
CA ARG A 635 -22.55 -37.72 -9.02
C ARG A 635 -23.49 -38.81 -8.49
N LEU A 636 -24.78 -38.51 -8.36
CA LEU A 636 -25.79 -39.51 -7.99
C LEU A 636 -25.87 -40.61 -9.06
N ILE A 637 -25.94 -40.22 -10.34
CA ILE A 637 -25.99 -41.17 -11.47
C ILE A 637 -24.69 -41.96 -11.60
N GLU A 638 -23.53 -41.32 -11.43
CA GLU A 638 -22.22 -41.97 -11.41
C GLU A 638 -22.16 -43.07 -10.36
N SER A 639 -22.62 -42.78 -9.14
CA SER A 639 -22.64 -43.76 -8.04
C SER A 639 -23.47 -45.00 -8.36
N SER A 640 -24.43 -44.88 -9.28
CA SER A 640 -25.32 -45.97 -9.73
C SER A 640 -24.82 -46.67 -11.00
N THR A 641 -24.00 -46.01 -11.82
CA THR A 641 -23.65 -46.46 -13.18
C THR A 641 -22.14 -46.63 -13.43
N ASN A 642 -21.28 -46.14 -12.54
CA ASN A 642 -19.84 -46.00 -12.69
C ASN A 642 -19.40 -45.22 -13.96
N ARG A 643 -20.27 -44.33 -14.47
CA ARG A 643 -19.97 -43.45 -15.60
C ARG A 643 -20.23 -42.00 -15.21
N TYR A 644 -19.30 -41.12 -15.56
CA TYR A 644 -19.40 -39.67 -15.35
C TYR A 644 -19.44 -38.95 -16.70
N PRO A 645 -20.25 -37.88 -16.86
CA PRO A 645 -20.41 -37.23 -18.15
C PRO A 645 -19.27 -36.27 -18.48
N GLU A 646 -19.12 -35.95 -19.76
CA GLU A 646 -18.42 -34.75 -20.22
C GLU A 646 -19.32 -33.51 -20.05
N PHE A 647 -18.77 -32.39 -19.57
CA PHE A 647 -19.50 -31.14 -19.33
C PHE A 647 -19.16 -30.03 -20.34
N PHE A 648 -20.14 -29.17 -20.64
CA PHE A 648 -20.04 -28.18 -21.72
C PHE A 648 -20.09 -26.71 -21.27
N GLY A 649 -20.68 -26.40 -20.12
CA GLY A 649 -20.66 -25.07 -19.50
C GLY A 649 -19.29 -24.72 -18.91
N LYS A 650 -19.15 -23.52 -18.34
CA LYS A 650 -17.90 -23.09 -17.68
C LYS A 650 -17.46 -24.14 -16.64
N PRO A 651 -16.18 -24.56 -16.59
CA PRO A 651 -15.03 -23.99 -17.30
C PRO A 651 -14.63 -24.73 -18.60
N SER A 652 -15.55 -25.44 -19.26
CA SER A 652 -15.23 -26.23 -20.46
C SER A 652 -14.68 -25.37 -21.61
N HIS A 653 -13.67 -25.86 -22.32
CA HIS A 653 -13.12 -25.18 -23.51
C HIS A 653 -14.18 -24.93 -24.58
N HIS A 654 -15.18 -25.82 -24.69
CA HIS A 654 -16.33 -25.65 -25.59
C HIS A 654 -17.09 -24.35 -25.30
N THR A 655 -17.12 -23.88 -24.05
CA THR A 655 -17.73 -22.59 -23.69
C THR A 655 -16.95 -21.41 -24.26
N LEU A 656 -15.61 -21.43 -24.19
CA LEU A 656 -14.81 -20.35 -24.74
C LEU A 656 -14.91 -20.31 -26.28
N GLU A 657 -14.85 -21.46 -26.94
CA GLU A 657 -15.09 -21.55 -28.40
C GLU A 657 -16.44 -20.95 -28.78
N TYR A 658 -17.50 -21.30 -28.02
CA TYR A 658 -18.85 -20.76 -28.22
C TYR A 658 -18.89 -19.24 -28.05
N ILE A 659 -18.24 -18.70 -27.00
CA ILE A 659 -18.16 -17.26 -26.73
C ILE A 659 -17.49 -16.53 -27.90
N VAL A 660 -16.35 -17.02 -28.37
CA VAL A 660 -15.60 -16.42 -29.49
C VAL A 660 -16.45 -16.40 -30.76
N GLU A 661 -17.14 -17.51 -31.05
CA GLU A 661 -17.97 -17.62 -32.24
C GLU A 661 -19.24 -16.75 -32.20
N GLU A 662 -19.93 -16.65 -31.06
CA GLU A 662 -21.14 -15.82 -30.94
C GLU A 662 -20.81 -14.32 -30.90
N THR A 663 -19.73 -13.93 -30.23
CA THR A 663 -19.35 -12.53 -30.13
C THR A 663 -18.65 -12.03 -31.39
N GLY A 664 -18.00 -12.92 -32.15
CA GLY A 664 -17.23 -12.59 -33.35
C GLY A 664 -15.90 -11.86 -33.09
N TYR A 665 -15.52 -11.68 -31.84
CA TYR A 665 -14.25 -11.06 -31.44
C TYR A 665 -13.14 -12.09 -31.30
N LYS A 666 -11.88 -11.65 -31.40
CA LYS A 666 -10.74 -12.52 -31.12
C LYS A 666 -10.62 -12.75 -29.61
N GLU A 667 -10.05 -13.89 -29.21
CA GLU A 667 -9.82 -14.20 -27.80
C GLU A 667 -9.15 -13.05 -27.04
N ASN A 668 -8.07 -12.48 -27.58
CA ASN A 668 -7.35 -11.37 -26.97
C ASN A 668 -8.08 -10.01 -26.94
N GLU A 669 -9.29 -9.93 -27.50
CA GLU A 669 -10.19 -8.77 -27.44
C GLU A 669 -11.38 -9.02 -26.48
N ILE A 670 -11.45 -10.20 -25.87
CA ILE A 670 -12.52 -10.63 -24.96
C ILE A 670 -12.00 -10.65 -23.53
N ALA A 671 -12.78 -10.08 -22.61
CA ALA A 671 -12.59 -10.26 -21.18
C ALA A 671 -13.75 -11.05 -20.59
N VAL A 672 -13.45 -12.16 -19.90
CA VAL A 672 -14.43 -12.91 -19.11
C VAL A 672 -14.38 -12.41 -17.68
N VAL A 673 -15.52 -11.93 -17.17
CA VAL A 673 -15.65 -11.33 -15.84
C VAL A 673 -16.58 -12.18 -15.00
N GLY A 674 -16.11 -12.60 -13.82
CA GLY A 674 -16.91 -13.41 -12.91
C GLY A 674 -16.37 -13.43 -11.48
N ASP A 675 -17.08 -14.11 -10.59
CA ASP A 675 -16.79 -14.15 -9.15
C ASP A 675 -16.24 -15.52 -8.70
N ARG A 676 -16.11 -16.50 -9.60
CA ARG A 676 -15.64 -17.86 -9.27
C ARG A 676 -14.37 -18.25 -10.01
N LEU A 677 -13.36 -18.69 -9.26
CA LEU A 677 -12.10 -19.18 -9.81
C LEU A 677 -12.26 -20.43 -10.67
N TYR A 678 -12.99 -21.43 -10.19
CA TYR A 678 -13.07 -22.76 -10.81
C TYR A 678 -14.04 -22.85 -12.00
N THR A 679 -14.81 -21.80 -12.28
CA THR A 679 -15.67 -21.70 -13.49
C THR A 679 -15.28 -20.51 -14.35
N ASP A 680 -15.45 -19.29 -13.84
CA ASP A 680 -15.40 -18.06 -14.66
C ASP A 680 -13.99 -17.69 -15.06
N ILE A 681 -13.04 -17.89 -14.15
CA ILE A 681 -11.62 -17.66 -14.45
C ILE A 681 -11.05 -18.88 -15.17
N ALA A 682 -11.39 -20.08 -14.70
CA ALA A 682 -10.95 -21.34 -15.28
C ALA A 682 -11.28 -21.49 -16.78
N VAL A 683 -12.40 -20.94 -17.27
CA VAL A 683 -12.79 -21.05 -18.70
C VAL A 683 -11.79 -20.38 -19.66
N THR A 684 -10.99 -19.44 -19.16
CA THR A 684 -9.96 -18.73 -19.93
C THR A 684 -8.57 -19.37 -19.80
N GLN A 685 -8.43 -20.45 -19.03
CA GLN A 685 -7.13 -21.07 -18.86
C GLN A 685 -6.60 -21.61 -20.19
N ASN A 686 -5.34 -21.29 -20.46
CA ASN A 686 -4.65 -21.64 -21.71
C ASN A 686 -5.27 -20.98 -22.96
N SER A 687 -5.88 -19.81 -22.82
CA SER A 687 -6.31 -18.97 -23.94
C SER A 687 -5.74 -17.56 -23.85
N ASP A 688 -5.93 -16.77 -24.92
CA ASP A 688 -5.53 -15.35 -24.92
C ASP A 688 -6.63 -14.43 -24.33
N ALA A 689 -7.77 -14.98 -23.92
CA ALA A 689 -8.87 -14.22 -23.33
C ALA A 689 -8.51 -13.73 -21.93
N LEU A 690 -8.82 -12.47 -21.64
CA LEU A 690 -8.47 -11.85 -20.37
C LEU A 690 -9.42 -12.31 -19.26
N SER A 691 -8.89 -12.79 -18.15
CA SER A 691 -9.71 -13.13 -16.98
C SER A 691 -9.74 -12.01 -15.94
N ILE A 692 -10.94 -11.57 -15.57
CA ILE A 692 -11.15 -10.55 -14.54
C ILE A 692 -12.00 -11.15 -13.42
N LEU A 693 -11.37 -11.37 -12.27
CA LEU A 693 -12.07 -11.80 -11.06
C LEU A 693 -12.61 -10.59 -10.30
N VAL A 694 -13.91 -10.60 -9.98
CA VAL A 694 -14.52 -9.64 -9.06
C VAL A 694 -14.80 -10.27 -7.70
N LEU A 695 -14.53 -9.53 -6.63
CA LEU A 695 -14.72 -9.98 -5.25
C LEU A 695 -16.11 -9.63 -4.67
N SER A 696 -17.07 -9.31 -5.53
CA SER A 696 -18.46 -9.01 -5.15
C SER A 696 -19.32 -10.25 -4.87
N GLY A 697 -18.81 -11.45 -5.18
CA GLY A 697 -19.52 -12.72 -5.08
C GLY A 697 -18.83 -13.75 -4.18
N GLU A 698 -18.66 -14.97 -4.68
CA GLU A 698 -18.22 -16.13 -3.90
C GLU A 698 -16.74 -16.11 -3.51
N THR A 699 -15.84 -15.76 -4.44
CA THR A 699 -14.39 -15.85 -4.21
C THR A 699 -13.89 -14.75 -3.28
N THR A 700 -13.14 -15.14 -2.25
CA THR A 700 -12.38 -14.20 -1.40
C THR A 700 -10.91 -14.13 -1.80
N ARG A 701 -10.17 -13.08 -1.37
CA ARG A 701 -8.71 -13.00 -1.63
C ARG A 701 -7.93 -14.19 -1.04
N ASP A 702 -8.41 -14.77 0.07
CA ASP A 702 -7.80 -15.96 0.69
C ASP A 702 -7.92 -17.21 -0.19
N ASP A 703 -9.01 -17.33 -0.95
CA ASP A 703 -9.22 -18.47 -1.85
C ASP A 703 -8.27 -18.42 -3.05
N ILE A 704 -7.94 -17.20 -3.51
CA ILE A 704 -6.98 -16.98 -4.61
C ILE A 704 -5.60 -17.55 -4.25
N GLY A 705 -5.13 -17.30 -3.02
CA GLY A 705 -3.82 -17.79 -2.56
C GLY A 705 -3.74 -19.32 -2.42
N LYS A 706 -4.89 -20.00 -2.31
CA LYS A 706 -4.99 -21.47 -2.17
C LYS A 706 -5.27 -22.16 -3.51
N SER A 707 -5.69 -21.40 -4.52
CA SER A 707 -6.10 -21.92 -5.83
C SER A 707 -4.91 -22.10 -6.78
N SER A 708 -4.91 -23.17 -7.56
CA SER A 708 -4.00 -23.35 -8.70
C SER A 708 -4.42 -22.52 -9.92
N ILE A 709 -5.65 -22.01 -9.92
CA ILE A 709 -6.23 -21.15 -10.96
C ILE A 709 -6.03 -19.70 -10.54
N GLN A 710 -5.31 -18.93 -11.35
CA GLN A 710 -4.95 -17.54 -11.07
C GLN A 710 -5.57 -16.63 -12.14
N PRO A 711 -6.32 -15.58 -11.75
CA PRO A 711 -6.85 -14.60 -12.69
C PRO A 711 -5.77 -13.63 -13.17
N ASP A 712 -5.98 -13.03 -14.35
CA ASP A 712 -5.09 -11.98 -14.88
C ASP A 712 -5.22 -10.67 -14.12
N ILE A 713 -6.44 -10.36 -13.67
CA ILE A 713 -6.79 -9.13 -12.97
C ILE A 713 -7.76 -9.49 -11.84
N ILE A 714 -7.52 -8.95 -10.65
CA ILE A 714 -8.39 -9.05 -9.49
C ILE A 714 -8.92 -7.64 -9.22
N LEU A 715 -10.22 -7.49 -9.04
CA LEU A 715 -10.87 -6.22 -8.70
C LEU A 715 -11.94 -6.44 -7.62
N ASN A 716 -12.33 -5.40 -6.89
CA ASN A 716 -13.38 -5.56 -5.89
C ASN A 716 -14.76 -5.74 -6.54
N SER A 717 -15.02 -5.05 -7.66
CA SER A 717 -16.32 -5.10 -8.35
C SER A 717 -16.21 -4.53 -9.77
N LEU A 718 -17.32 -4.55 -10.51
CA LEU A 718 -17.43 -3.89 -11.82
C LEU A 718 -17.21 -2.37 -11.74
N ALA A 719 -17.41 -1.74 -10.57
CA ALA A 719 -17.12 -0.32 -10.37
C ALA A 719 -15.65 0.03 -10.65
N ASP A 720 -14.74 -0.91 -10.41
CA ASP A 720 -13.32 -0.71 -10.66
C ASP A 720 -13.02 -0.79 -12.17
N ILE A 721 -13.69 -1.67 -12.91
CA ILE A 721 -13.61 -1.69 -14.38
C ILE A 721 -14.15 -0.38 -14.96
N THR A 722 -15.27 0.13 -14.44
CA THR A 722 -15.82 1.44 -14.82
C THR A 722 -14.78 2.56 -14.71
N LYS A 723 -14.02 2.59 -13.60
CA LYS A 723 -12.93 3.57 -13.41
C LYS A 723 -11.80 3.39 -14.42
N LEU A 724 -11.46 2.15 -14.78
CA LEU A 724 -10.43 1.86 -15.79
C LEU A 724 -10.86 2.27 -17.20
N LEU A 725 -12.15 2.25 -17.49
CA LEU A 725 -12.68 2.64 -18.81
C LEU A 725 -12.86 4.16 -18.97
N LYS A 726 -13.01 4.91 -17.87
CA LYS A 726 -13.21 6.37 -17.86
C LYS A 726 -11.91 7.18 -17.83
N ASN A 727 -10.81 6.57 -17.38
CA ASN A 727 -9.47 7.17 -17.33
C ASN A 727 -8.64 6.76 -18.52
#